data_AF-A0A2A7WX51-F1
#
_entry.id   AF-A0A2A7WX51-F1
#
_cell.length_a   1.000
_cell.length_b   1.000
_cell.length_c   1.000
_cell.angle_alpha   90.00
_cell.angle_beta   90.00
_cell.angle_gamma   90.00
#
_symmetry.space_group_name_H-M   'P 1'
#
loop_
_entity.id
_entity.type
_entity.pdbx_description
1 polymer ?
#
loop_
_entity_poly.entity_id
_entity_poly.type
_entity_poly.pdbx_seq_one_letter_code
_entity_poly.pdbx_strand_id
1 'polypeptide(L)'
;MKKMGRAILVSTGILVGTTSISCPNIGMEVSKASAAVVNIKTKYQTTANLNLRQGAGTTYKTLLTIPKGKIITATQRNGNWYKVTYSSKTGWVSGTYLKEYYKYNAQSTAYYFTNKTTKLYPTADTKKAAVYTVVANNGFSSSQNVVNSVGKTWFRVSYNGKTLYVNSADVTKSVVATFAQTKYKAIKSTSLYQTYGISSKVLTSIPSGTIISSTKRIGNWYYVTLNGKTGYVYINNFSKVNEIKYETTSTAYYFTKSVTNLYATPDPAKPVVATVNGDNGFASTQKATDVAGKIWYRVNYNGQNLYVKSEDVTASSFTTFTATNYKALNSTYLFESFGDASKQVTQIPKDTVISINKKIGNWYSVTYKGTPGYVKVTDFGKYETPLVDDTNKVTVTDITDTTYITTSDLNLRQTYDASSSLLTVVPVNIVLIATDKASNNWYKVSYNGKTGYVSGSYIEQVKTGDPMTSRDSYQFIDLRTPSPVTAAQINNYVASNVKSGAKSILTGQGQLFVDAGKKYGVNALYLAAHAIHESGFGTSQISLGKNNLFGFGSYDITPFVASYKFMSVQENVEYIARSIKSTYLNPTNWKYNGPYLGFSTKDMSNKRIDAASEGMNFYYATDPNWGKLIAQHMQKILPFDKAYYDKAQPNTVIPGNPPTPVGSDVFPVNIQAVAKGNIDLYNAKGDATKVKSITAGTAFLLLEKTNDYWVKLSIDGNVYWTSSIKFNTYTQTLSVKNLGRITGDVNIRSSATTAENNIIAVLPLNKYVSIVTNTDGTLTMDSTKKWYKIQLENGSYGWVSSSYVKQELK
;
A
#
# COMPACT_ATOMS: atom_id res chain seq x y z
N MET A 1 46.31 -42.97 36.26
CA MET A 1 45.96 -43.86 35.12
C MET A 1 45.60 -42.98 33.93
N LYS A 2 46.12 -43.09 32.71
CA LYS A 2 47.31 -43.70 32.09
C LYS A 2 47.51 -42.80 30.84
N LYS A 3 48.56 -41.97 30.83
CA LYS A 3 49.72 -42.03 29.92
C LYS A 3 49.48 -41.61 28.45
N MET A 4 50.48 -40.85 27.96
CA MET A 4 50.92 -40.59 26.58
C MET A 4 50.19 -39.44 25.87
N GLY A 5 50.81 -38.30 25.56
CA GLY A 5 52.22 -37.99 25.22
C GLY A 5 52.26 -37.61 23.73
N ARG A 6 53.07 -36.71 23.18
CA ARG A 6 54.23 -35.85 23.46
C ARG A 6 54.39 -35.02 22.15
N ALA A 7 55.14 -33.94 21.96
CA ALA A 7 55.92 -33.02 22.76
C ALA A 7 56.23 -31.81 21.84
N ILE A 8 56.40 -30.65 22.45
CA ILE A 8 56.99 -29.43 21.88
C ILE A 8 58.52 -29.55 21.97
N LEU A 9 59.25 -29.01 20.99
CA LEU A 9 60.64 -28.57 21.18
C LEU A 9 60.95 -27.35 20.29
N VAL A 10 61.30 -26.27 20.97
CA VAL A 10 61.97 -25.07 20.47
C VAL A 10 63.45 -25.25 20.80
N SER A 11 64.38 -24.91 19.89
CA SER A 11 65.69 -24.39 20.29
C SER A 11 66.35 -23.59 19.18
N THR A 12 66.95 -22.47 19.58
CA THR A 12 67.76 -21.54 18.80
C THR A 12 69.24 -21.72 19.14
N GLY A 13 70.11 -21.60 18.11
CA GLY A 13 71.42 -20.93 18.19
C GLY A 13 72.65 -21.78 18.52
N ILE A 14 73.61 -21.84 17.59
CA ILE A 14 75.06 -22.00 17.89
C ILE A 14 75.87 -21.05 16.99
N LEU A 15 76.88 -20.46 17.64
CA LEU A 15 77.81 -19.40 17.23
C LEU A 15 79.06 -19.95 16.51
N VAL A 16 79.75 -19.04 15.84
CA VAL A 16 80.96 -19.11 15.00
C VAL A 16 82.18 -19.80 15.63
N GLY A 17 82.95 -20.52 14.82
CA GLY A 17 84.33 -20.95 15.10
C GLY A 17 85.13 -21.14 13.81
N THR A 18 86.31 -20.53 13.75
CA THR A 18 87.22 -20.37 12.59
C THR A 18 88.06 -21.61 12.28
N THR A 19 88.33 -21.89 11.00
CA THR A 19 89.69 -22.15 10.46
C THR A 19 89.71 -22.08 8.93
N SER A 20 90.77 -21.48 8.41
CA SER A 20 91.13 -21.34 7.01
C SER A 20 91.77 -22.62 6.47
N ILE A 21 91.23 -23.18 5.39
CA ILE A 21 91.94 -24.14 4.53
C ILE A 21 91.69 -23.71 3.07
N SER A 22 92.78 -23.42 2.36
CA SER A 22 92.82 -23.16 0.92
C SER A 22 92.85 -24.50 0.17
N CYS A 23 91.88 -24.72 -0.72
CA CYS A 23 91.96 -25.75 -1.76
C CYS A 23 91.33 -25.24 -3.07
N PRO A 24 91.80 -25.73 -4.23
CA PRO A 24 91.85 -24.95 -5.45
C PRO A 24 90.57 -24.95 -6.28
N ASN A 25 90.53 -23.96 -7.16
CA ASN A 25 89.46 -23.58 -8.07
C ASN A 25 89.10 -24.73 -9.05
N ILE A 26 87.99 -25.43 -8.79
CA ILE A 26 87.32 -26.27 -9.79
C ILE A 26 86.24 -25.42 -10.43
N GLY A 27 86.40 -25.17 -11.74
CA GLY A 27 85.42 -24.44 -12.54
C GLY A 27 84.04 -25.08 -12.46
N MET A 28 83.13 -24.41 -11.76
CA MET A 28 81.69 -24.66 -11.90
C MET A 28 81.14 -23.65 -12.90
N GLU A 29 80.73 -24.13 -14.07
CA GLU A 29 79.76 -23.40 -14.88
C GLU A 29 78.52 -23.14 -14.03
N VAL A 30 78.29 -21.88 -13.68
CA VAL A 30 77.05 -21.47 -13.04
C VAL A 30 75.96 -21.49 -14.11
N SER A 31 75.32 -22.64 -14.29
CA SER A 31 74.04 -22.68 -14.99
C SER A 31 73.08 -21.75 -14.23
N LYS A 32 72.69 -20.64 -14.85
CA LYS A 32 71.65 -19.77 -14.31
C LYS A 32 70.37 -20.59 -14.29
N ALA A 33 69.97 -21.05 -13.10
CA ALA A 33 68.67 -21.66 -12.89
C ALA A 33 67.58 -20.74 -13.46
N SER A 34 66.92 -21.19 -14.54
CA SER A 34 65.77 -20.50 -15.11
C SER A 34 64.70 -20.40 -14.03
N ALA A 35 64.35 -19.18 -13.61
CA ALA A 35 63.32 -18.97 -12.59
C ALA A 35 62.00 -19.64 -13.04
N ALA A 36 61.42 -20.45 -12.15
CA ALA A 36 60.19 -21.19 -12.44
C ALA A 36 59.05 -20.23 -12.81
N VAL A 37 58.30 -20.57 -13.87
CA VAL A 37 57.11 -19.83 -14.28
C VAL A 37 55.96 -20.16 -13.33
N VAL A 38 55.40 -19.14 -12.67
CA VAL A 38 54.27 -19.26 -11.74
C VAL A 38 53.02 -18.67 -12.39
N ASN A 39 51.93 -19.44 -12.43
CA ASN A 39 50.64 -18.93 -12.87
C ASN A 39 50.04 -18.00 -11.80
N ILE A 40 49.57 -16.83 -12.22
CA ILE A 40 48.97 -15.80 -11.36
C ILE A 40 47.73 -15.21 -12.04
N LYS A 41 46.94 -14.43 -11.30
CA LYS A 41 45.85 -13.63 -11.88
C LYS A 41 45.73 -12.33 -11.11
N THR A 42 46.58 -11.36 -11.47
CA THR A 42 46.71 -10.12 -10.72
C THR A 42 46.65 -8.92 -11.67
N LYS A 43 45.84 -7.93 -11.33
CA LYS A 43 45.74 -6.66 -12.04
C LYS A 43 46.81 -5.70 -11.57
N TYR A 44 47.53 -5.12 -12.53
CA TYR A 44 48.55 -4.11 -12.32
C TYR A 44 48.24 -2.86 -13.12
N GLN A 45 48.72 -1.72 -12.64
CA GLN A 45 48.82 -0.46 -13.35
C GLN A 45 50.27 -0.23 -13.76
N THR A 46 50.51 0.15 -15.02
CA THR A 46 51.85 0.52 -15.48
C THR A 46 52.27 1.86 -14.86
N THR A 47 53.48 1.94 -14.30
CA THR A 47 54.03 3.17 -13.68
C THR A 47 54.85 4.01 -14.66
N ALA A 48 55.20 3.45 -15.81
CA ALA A 48 55.90 4.09 -16.93
C ALA A 48 55.43 3.49 -18.27
N ASN A 49 55.89 4.06 -19.38
CA ASN A 49 55.76 3.40 -20.69
C ASN A 49 56.57 2.10 -20.67
N LEU A 50 55.91 0.97 -20.90
CA LEU A 50 56.42 -0.35 -20.56
C LEU A 50 56.48 -1.26 -21.78
N ASN A 51 57.69 -1.67 -22.16
CA ASN A 51 57.89 -2.56 -23.30
C ASN A 51 57.34 -3.97 -23.03
N LEU A 52 56.44 -4.42 -23.91
CA LEU A 52 55.94 -5.78 -23.98
C LEU A 52 56.90 -6.59 -24.86
N ARG A 53 57.56 -7.59 -24.30
CA ARG A 53 58.60 -8.38 -24.98
C ARG A 53 58.16 -9.81 -25.27
N GLN A 54 58.78 -10.46 -26.25
CA GLN A 54 58.45 -11.84 -26.62
C GLN A 54 58.79 -12.86 -25.52
N GLY A 55 59.82 -12.61 -24.71
CA GLY A 55 60.26 -13.46 -23.61
C GLY A 55 60.60 -12.68 -22.34
N ALA A 56 60.81 -13.41 -21.24
CA ALA A 56 61.10 -12.87 -19.91
C ALA A 56 62.57 -12.40 -19.79
N GLY A 57 62.89 -11.24 -20.35
CA GLY A 57 64.25 -10.69 -20.34
C GLY A 57 64.39 -9.43 -21.20
N THR A 58 65.44 -8.64 -20.97
CA THR A 58 65.71 -7.40 -21.73
C THR A 58 66.26 -7.67 -23.14
N THR A 59 66.81 -8.86 -23.38
CA THR A 59 67.37 -9.30 -24.66
C THR A 59 66.32 -9.72 -25.69
N TYR A 60 65.09 -10.01 -25.26
CA TYR A 60 64.01 -10.43 -26.16
C TYR A 60 63.41 -9.24 -26.94
N LYS A 61 62.98 -9.51 -28.18
CA LYS A 61 62.32 -8.56 -29.08
C LYS A 61 61.13 -7.86 -28.41
N THR A 62 61.03 -6.54 -28.58
CA THR A 62 59.88 -5.73 -28.18
C THR A 62 58.74 -5.89 -29.19
N LEU A 63 57.55 -6.24 -28.71
CA LEU A 63 56.32 -6.43 -29.50
C LEU A 63 55.51 -5.13 -29.65
N LEU A 64 55.46 -4.34 -28.58
CA LEU A 64 54.90 -2.98 -28.50
C LEU A 64 55.30 -2.32 -27.16
N THR A 65 54.92 -1.06 -26.97
CA THR A 65 55.04 -0.35 -25.68
C THR A 65 53.65 -0.07 -25.10
N ILE A 66 53.41 -0.50 -23.87
CA ILE A 66 52.17 -0.25 -23.12
C ILE A 66 52.30 1.14 -22.46
N PRO A 67 51.36 2.08 -22.70
CA PRO A 67 51.41 3.41 -22.09
C PRO A 67 51.39 3.37 -20.55
N LYS A 68 51.97 4.39 -19.91
CA LYS A 68 51.84 4.63 -18.46
C LYS A 68 50.36 4.74 -18.03
N GLY A 69 50.04 4.23 -16.85
CA GLY A 69 48.71 4.31 -16.23
C GLY A 69 47.70 3.27 -16.72
N LYS A 70 48.06 2.41 -17.66
CA LYS A 70 47.17 1.35 -18.19
C LYS A 70 47.02 0.21 -17.20
N ILE A 71 45.80 -0.33 -17.10
CA ILE A 71 45.48 -1.48 -16.26
C ILE A 71 45.60 -2.74 -17.09
N ILE A 72 46.43 -3.68 -16.64
CA ILE A 72 46.71 -4.95 -17.32
C ILE A 72 46.54 -6.10 -16.33
N THR A 73 46.18 -7.27 -16.84
CA THR A 73 46.08 -8.49 -16.03
C THR A 73 47.28 -9.38 -16.33
N ALA A 74 48.09 -9.67 -15.32
CA ALA A 74 49.18 -10.63 -15.43
C ALA A 74 48.66 -12.04 -15.17
N THR A 75 48.99 -12.96 -16.07
CA THR A 75 48.57 -14.37 -16.04
C THR A 75 49.69 -15.31 -15.61
N GLN A 76 50.95 -14.91 -15.79
CA GLN A 76 52.13 -15.67 -15.36
C GLN A 76 53.23 -14.74 -14.84
N ARG A 77 54.11 -15.26 -14.00
CA ARG A 77 55.30 -14.58 -13.46
C ARG A 77 56.52 -15.48 -13.61
N ASN A 78 57.62 -14.94 -14.12
CA ASN A 78 58.93 -15.59 -14.17
C ASN A 78 59.95 -14.60 -13.58
N GLY A 79 60.41 -14.85 -12.36
CA GLY A 79 61.24 -13.89 -11.63
C GLY A 79 60.57 -12.52 -11.47
N ASN A 80 61.15 -11.47 -12.05
CA ASN A 80 60.58 -10.12 -12.09
C ASN A 80 59.86 -9.81 -13.41
N TRP A 81 59.54 -10.81 -14.24
CA TRP A 81 58.82 -10.63 -15.50
C TRP A 81 57.39 -11.17 -15.40
N TYR A 82 56.45 -10.46 -16.01
CA TYR A 82 55.01 -10.75 -15.92
C TYR A 82 54.43 -10.91 -17.31
N LYS A 83 53.77 -12.04 -17.56
CA LYS A 83 53.08 -12.30 -18.83
C LYS A 83 51.72 -11.62 -18.83
N VAL A 84 51.47 -10.79 -19.84
CA VAL A 84 50.26 -9.98 -19.99
C VAL A 84 49.80 -10.02 -21.44
N THR A 85 48.51 -9.73 -21.68
CA THR A 85 47.95 -9.48 -23.01
C THR A 85 47.51 -8.02 -23.09
N TYR A 86 47.99 -7.28 -24.09
CA TYR A 86 47.63 -5.89 -24.32
C TYR A 86 47.51 -5.62 -25.83
N SER A 87 46.41 -5.00 -26.26
CA SER A 87 46.12 -4.73 -27.68
C SER A 87 46.34 -5.95 -28.58
N SER A 88 45.72 -7.08 -28.19
CA SER A 88 45.79 -8.38 -28.87
C SER A 88 47.17 -9.05 -28.94
N LYS A 89 48.22 -8.46 -28.35
CA LYS A 89 49.55 -9.08 -28.23
C LYS A 89 49.76 -9.64 -26.84
N THR A 90 50.31 -10.85 -26.76
CA THR A 90 50.69 -11.51 -25.51
C THR A 90 52.21 -11.57 -25.40
N GLY A 91 52.74 -11.15 -24.26
CA GLY A 91 54.19 -11.10 -24.03
C GLY A 91 54.53 -10.84 -22.56
N TRP A 92 55.80 -10.57 -22.29
CA TRP A 92 56.35 -10.35 -20.96
C TRP A 92 56.73 -8.90 -20.73
N VAL A 93 56.37 -8.35 -19.56
CA VAL A 93 56.75 -7.01 -19.12
C VAL A 93 57.56 -7.06 -17.83
N SER A 94 58.43 -6.08 -17.60
CA SER A 94 59.18 -5.97 -16.36
C SER A 94 58.28 -5.51 -15.20
N GLY A 95 58.32 -6.27 -14.11
CA GLY A 95 57.59 -6.00 -12.86
C GLY A 95 58.04 -4.74 -12.14
N THR A 96 59.24 -4.23 -12.43
CA THR A 96 59.75 -2.95 -11.90
C THR A 96 58.82 -1.78 -12.24
N TYR A 97 58.08 -1.89 -13.35
CA TYR A 97 57.17 -0.85 -13.83
C TYR A 97 55.69 -1.19 -13.60
N LEU A 98 55.41 -2.12 -12.68
CA LEU A 98 54.06 -2.53 -12.31
C LEU A 98 53.76 -2.17 -10.86
N LYS A 99 52.61 -1.54 -10.64
CA LYS A 99 52.00 -1.34 -9.32
C LYS A 99 50.70 -2.11 -9.27
N GLU A 100 50.43 -2.87 -8.21
CA GLU A 100 49.14 -3.55 -8.11
C GLU A 100 47.97 -2.56 -8.13
N TYR A 101 46.93 -2.91 -8.88
CA TYR A 101 45.80 -2.02 -9.10
C TYR A 101 44.63 -2.34 -8.17
N TYR A 102 44.14 -1.31 -7.49
CA TYR A 102 43.04 -1.36 -6.54
C TYR A 102 41.98 -0.38 -7.03
N LYS A 103 40.76 -0.87 -7.28
CA LYS A 103 39.65 -0.02 -7.72
C LYS A 103 38.83 0.40 -6.51
N TYR A 104 38.93 1.67 -6.14
CA TYR A 104 38.16 2.27 -5.04
C TYR A 104 36.86 2.86 -5.59
N ASN A 105 35.72 2.44 -5.04
CA ASN A 105 34.40 2.92 -5.44
C ASN A 105 33.70 3.55 -4.24
N ALA A 106 33.28 4.81 -4.36
CA ALA A 106 32.40 5.44 -3.39
C ALA A 106 31.00 4.81 -3.44
N GLN A 107 30.32 4.74 -2.29
CA GLN A 107 28.94 4.27 -2.17
C GLN A 107 28.20 5.03 -1.07
N SER A 108 26.87 5.07 -1.16
CA SER A 108 26.03 5.47 -0.03
C SER A 108 26.34 4.59 1.19
N THR A 109 26.31 5.17 2.40
CA THR A 109 26.60 4.44 3.64
C THR A 109 25.77 3.16 3.74
N ALA A 110 26.45 2.02 3.72
CA ALA A 110 25.87 0.71 3.94
C ALA A 110 26.30 0.18 5.31
N TYR A 111 25.48 -0.70 5.88
CA TYR A 111 25.63 -1.25 7.22
C TYR A 111 25.83 -2.75 7.11
N TYR A 112 26.75 -3.31 7.89
CA TYR A 112 27.15 -4.71 7.78
C TYR A 112 27.35 -5.34 9.15
N PHE A 113 27.15 -6.65 9.26
CA PHE A 113 27.52 -7.47 10.42
C PHE A 113 28.52 -8.55 10.02
N THR A 114 29.52 -8.83 10.84
CA THR A 114 30.40 -9.99 10.64
C THR A 114 29.61 -11.29 10.74
N ASN A 115 29.74 -12.17 9.77
CA ASN A 115 29.07 -13.48 9.78
C ASN A 115 29.85 -14.54 10.58
N LYS A 116 31.11 -14.25 10.92
CA LYS A 116 32.02 -15.08 11.73
C LYS A 116 33.08 -14.21 12.40
N THR A 117 33.96 -14.80 13.21
CA THR A 117 35.16 -14.10 13.70
C THR A 117 36.02 -13.65 12.53
N THR A 118 36.23 -12.34 12.41
CA THR A 118 36.76 -11.68 11.21
C THR A 118 37.96 -10.81 11.55
N LYS A 119 38.98 -10.84 10.68
CA LYS A 119 40.18 -10.00 10.80
C LYS A 119 40.00 -8.69 10.04
N LEU A 120 40.51 -7.60 10.62
CA LEU A 120 40.54 -6.27 10.00
C LEU A 120 41.96 -5.93 9.58
N TYR A 121 42.11 -5.46 8.34
CA TYR A 121 43.41 -5.24 7.70
C TYR A 121 43.67 -3.76 7.44
N PRO A 122 44.94 -3.31 7.42
CA PRO A 122 45.28 -1.91 7.12
C PRO A 122 45.21 -1.61 5.61
N THR A 123 45.20 -2.64 4.76
CA THR A 123 45.06 -2.59 3.31
C THR A 123 43.90 -3.48 2.86
N ALA A 124 43.36 -3.27 1.66
CA ALA A 124 42.30 -4.11 1.08
C ALA A 124 42.85 -5.46 0.56
N ASP A 125 43.69 -6.11 1.34
CA ASP A 125 44.30 -7.41 1.09
C ASP A 125 44.77 -8.03 2.41
N THR A 126 45.36 -9.22 2.32
CA THR A 126 45.91 -9.95 3.48
C THR A 126 47.43 -9.92 3.53
N LYS A 127 48.09 -9.00 2.81
CA LYS A 127 49.56 -8.98 2.69
C LYS A 127 50.22 -8.37 3.92
N LYS A 128 49.55 -7.40 4.54
CA LYS A 128 49.92 -6.87 5.85
C LYS A 128 49.21 -7.67 6.94
N ALA A 129 49.85 -7.78 8.10
CA ALA A 129 49.24 -8.40 9.26
C ALA A 129 47.93 -7.71 9.63
N ALA A 130 46.96 -8.49 10.10
CA ALA A 130 45.69 -7.96 10.59
C ALA A 130 45.93 -7.08 11.84
N VAL A 131 45.22 -5.95 11.92
CA VAL A 131 45.34 -5.02 13.05
C VAL A 131 44.43 -5.42 14.20
N TYR A 132 43.24 -5.95 13.89
CA TYR A 132 42.27 -6.41 14.90
C TYR A 132 41.59 -7.71 14.46
N THR A 133 41.10 -8.45 15.44
CA THR A 133 40.16 -9.55 15.26
C THR A 133 38.86 -9.19 15.97
N VAL A 134 37.73 -9.26 15.26
CA VAL A 134 36.40 -8.99 15.79
C VAL A 134 35.57 -10.26 15.75
N VAL A 135 34.72 -10.48 16.75
CA VAL A 135 33.84 -11.65 16.81
C VAL A 135 32.71 -11.55 15.78
N ALA A 136 31.96 -12.64 15.60
CA ALA A 136 30.73 -12.65 14.80
C ALA A 136 29.69 -11.66 15.34
N ASN A 137 28.78 -11.20 14.49
CA ASN A 137 27.71 -10.23 14.81
C ASN A 137 28.21 -8.86 15.28
N ASN A 138 29.44 -8.48 14.95
CA ASN A 138 29.95 -7.13 15.15
C ASN A 138 29.60 -6.26 13.93
N GLY A 139 29.13 -5.03 14.17
CA GLY A 139 28.63 -4.15 13.12
C GLY A 139 29.64 -3.14 12.60
N PHE A 140 29.56 -2.84 11.30
CA PHE A 140 30.39 -1.85 10.63
C PHE A 140 29.58 -1.06 9.59
N SER A 141 29.75 0.26 9.56
CA SER A 141 29.31 1.07 8.43
C SER A 141 30.44 1.23 7.41
N SER A 142 30.08 1.31 6.13
CA SER A 142 31.01 1.56 5.06
C SER A 142 30.40 2.45 3.98
N SER A 143 31.14 3.46 3.56
CA SER A 143 30.84 4.35 2.43
C SER A 143 31.75 4.10 1.22
N GLN A 144 32.57 3.04 1.25
CA GLN A 144 33.48 2.71 0.16
C GLN A 144 33.75 1.21 0.06
N ASN A 145 33.67 0.67 -1.15
CA ASN A 145 34.14 -0.67 -1.47
C ASN A 145 35.41 -0.59 -2.33
N VAL A 146 36.29 -1.59 -2.19
CA VAL A 146 37.57 -1.68 -2.87
C VAL A 146 37.68 -3.06 -3.51
N VAL A 147 37.87 -3.11 -4.82
CA VAL A 147 38.21 -4.35 -5.53
C VAL A 147 39.73 -4.40 -5.67
N ASN A 148 40.36 -5.36 -5.01
CA ASN A 148 41.81 -5.48 -4.99
C ASN A 148 42.37 -6.12 -6.27
N SER A 149 43.69 -6.25 -6.33
CA SER A 149 44.41 -6.70 -7.53
C SER A 149 44.06 -8.12 -7.98
N VAL A 150 43.54 -8.97 -7.09
CA VAL A 150 43.10 -10.35 -7.41
C VAL A 150 41.58 -10.47 -7.60
N GLY A 151 40.84 -9.35 -7.60
CA GLY A 151 39.40 -9.32 -7.85
C GLY A 151 38.52 -9.55 -6.61
N LYS A 152 39.09 -9.57 -5.39
CA LYS A 152 38.30 -9.67 -4.16
C LYS A 152 37.78 -8.29 -3.74
N THR A 153 36.56 -8.25 -3.21
CA THR A 153 35.92 -7.04 -2.71
C THR A 153 36.14 -6.87 -1.21
N TRP A 154 36.46 -5.65 -0.80
CA TRP A 154 36.69 -5.24 0.58
C TRP A 154 35.89 -3.99 0.90
N PHE A 155 35.44 -3.84 2.14
CA PHE A 155 34.77 -2.64 2.62
C PHE A 155 35.68 -1.84 3.53
N ARG A 156 35.77 -0.53 3.30
CA ARG A 156 36.47 0.39 4.20
C ARG A 156 35.60 0.64 5.43
N VAL A 157 36.13 0.41 6.62
CA VAL A 157 35.43 0.54 7.89
C VAL A 157 36.24 1.37 8.88
N SER A 158 35.58 1.95 9.89
CA SER A 158 36.23 2.61 11.01
C SER A 158 36.09 1.74 12.26
N TYR A 159 37.20 1.47 12.95
CA TYR A 159 37.20 0.69 14.19
C TYR A 159 38.26 1.24 15.15
N ASN A 160 37.85 1.57 16.37
CA ASN A 160 38.71 2.21 17.39
C ASN A 160 39.49 3.43 16.87
N GLY A 161 38.84 4.27 16.05
CA GLY A 161 39.43 5.47 15.46
C GLY A 161 40.36 5.22 14.26
N LYS A 162 40.58 3.97 13.84
CA LYS A 162 41.42 3.63 12.68
C LYS A 162 40.58 3.31 11.45
N THR A 163 41.06 3.73 10.28
CA THR A 163 40.53 3.28 8.98
C THR A 163 41.13 1.92 8.63
N LEU A 164 40.27 0.91 8.42
CA LEU A 164 40.66 -0.47 8.13
C LEU A 164 39.78 -1.05 7.01
N TYR A 165 40.08 -2.29 6.61
CA TYR A 165 39.36 -3.03 5.59
C TYR A 165 38.89 -4.39 6.11
N VAL A 166 37.67 -4.75 5.74
CA VAL A 166 37.07 -6.07 5.98
C VAL A 166 36.72 -6.73 4.65
N ASN A 167 36.95 -8.03 4.53
CA ASN A 167 36.62 -8.78 3.32
C ASN A 167 35.09 -8.88 3.19
N SER A 168 34.54 -8.63 2.00
CA SER A 168 33.09 -8.67 1.78
C SER A 168 32.48 -10.05 2.04
N ALA A 169 33.26 -11.12 1.92
CA ALA A 169 32.80 -12.49 2.20
C ALA A 169 32.57 -12.76 3.70
N ASP A 170 33.16 -11.96 4.58
CA ASP A 170 33.11 -12.16 6.03
C ASP A 170 32.03 -11.29 6.70
N VAL A 171 31.25 -10.55 5.90
CA VAL A 171 30.18 -9.68 6.39
C VAL A 171 28.89 -9.84 5.60
N THR A 172 27.77 -9.63 6.27
CA THR A 172 26.43 -9.62 5.68
C THR A 172 25.84 -8.22 5.78
N LYS A 173 25.24 -7.73 4.69
CA LYS A 173 24.61 -6.41 4.65
C LYS A 173 23.36 -6.37 5.52
N SER A 174 23.12 -5.25 6.20
CA SER A 174 21.93 -4.95 6.99
C SER A 174 21.30 -3.64 6.56
N VAL A 175 20.04 -3.44 6.96
CA VAL A 175 19.23 -2.26 6.63
C VAL A 175 18.90 -1.48 7.90
N VAL A 176 18.88 -0.15 7.76
CA VAL A 176 18.37 0.74 8.82
C VAL A 176 16.84 0.69 8.76
N ALA A 177 16.21 0.46 9.90
CA ALA A 177 14.76 0.55 10.05
C ALA A 177 14.41 1.70 10.99
N THR A 178 13.45 2.54 10.60
CA THR A 178 12.88 3.61 11.43
C THR A 178 11.47 3.22 11.88
N PHE A 179 11.06 3.71 13.04
CA PHE A 179 9.76 3.41 13.65
C PHE A 179 9.34 4.54 14.61
N ALA A 180 8.05 4.56 14.97
CA ALA A 180 7.52 5.50 15.95
C ALA A 180 8.29 5.40 17.27
N GLN A 181 8.51 6.54 17.94
CA GLN A 181 9.26 6.56 19.20
C GLN A 181 8.68 5.54 20.18
N THR A 182 9.50 4.56 20.56
CA THR A 182 9.07 3.46 21.41
C THR A 182 9.96 3.41 22.65
N LYS A 183 9.32 3.24 23.82
CA LYS A 183 10.00 3.09 25.10
C LYS A 183 10.36 1.63 25.37
N TYR A 184 11.55 1.43 25.92
CA TYR A 184 12.06 0.12 26.32
C TYR A 184 12.67 0.20 27.71
N LYS A 185 12.42 -0.82 28.54
CA LYS A 185 12.94 -0.92 29.91
C LYS A 185 14.04 -1.97 29.96
N ALA A 186 15.19 -1.62 30.51
CA ALA A 186 16.28 -2.56 30.71
C ALA A 186 15.83 -3.68 31.67
N ILE A 187 15.94 -4.94 31.25
CA ILE A 187 15.57 -6.10 32.11
C ILE A 187 16.75 -6.61 32.93
N LYS A 188 17.96 -6.14 32.61
CA LYS A 188 19.20 -6.37 33.35
C LYS A 188 20.17 -5.22 33.08
N SER A 189 21.17 -5.06 33.94
CA SER A 189 22.24 -4.09 33.71
C SER A 189 22.95 -4.38 32.38
N THR A 190 23.14 -3.35 31.57
CA THR A 190 23.74 -3.45 30.22
C THR A 190 24.53 -2.17 29.89
N SER A 191 24.87 -1.95 28.62
CA SER A 191 25.77 -0.87 28.18
C SER A 191 25.22 -0.14 26.97
N LEU A 192 25.53 1.16 26.90
CA LEU A 192 25.41 1.97 25.69
C LEU A 192 26.71 1.85 24.90
N TYR A 193 26.62 1.43 23.64
CA TYR A 193 27.77 1.23 22.77
C TYR A 193 27.90 2.37 21.75
N GLN A 194 29.13 2.73 21.38
CA GLN A 194 29.40 3.78 20.40
C GLN A 194 28.83 3.46 19.01
N THR A 195 28.94 2.21 18.57
CA THR A 195 28.33 1.67 17.36
C THR A 195 27.61 0.36 17.66
N TYR A 196 26.87 -0.16 16.69
CA TYR A 196 26.16 -1.44 16.79
C TYR A 196 27.15 -2.61 16.69
N GLY A 197 27.21 -3.46 17.72
CA GLY A 197 28.13 -4.61 17.81
C GLY A 197 28.73 -4.75 19.20
N ILE A 198 28.83 -5.99 19.70
CA ILE A 198 29.27 -6.26 21.08
C ILE A 198 30.74 -5.90 21.36
N SER A 199 31.58 -5.82 20.33
CA SER A 199 32.98 -5.40 20.45
C SER A 199 33.15 -3.89 20.31
N SER A 200 32.07 -3.12 20.17
CA SER A 200 32.13 -1.66 20.15
C SER A 200 32.57 -1.11 21.50
N LYS A 201 33.23 0.05 21.48
CA LYS A 201 33.52 0.85 22.68
C LYS A 201 32.24 1.11 23.48
N VAL A 202 32.28 0.83 24.78
CA VAL A 202 31.22 1.19 25.74
C VAL A 202 31.33 2.67 26.10
N LEU A 203 30.21 3.40 26.01
CA LEU A 203 30.12 4.82 26.33
C LEU A 203 29.68 5.08 27.78
N THR A 204 28.79 4.23 28.30
CA THR A 204 28.28 4.26 29.68
C THR A 204 27.49 2.98 30.00
N SER A 205 27.32 2.66 31.28
CA SER A 205 26.46 1.57 31.75
C SER A 205 25.01 2.03 31.84
N ILE A 206 24.08 1.07 31.71
CA ILE A 206 22.64 1.25 31.81
C ILE A 206 22.15 0.31 32.92
N PRO A 207 21.75 0.84 34.10
CA PRO A 207 21.21 0.02 35.18
C PRO A 207 19.93 -0.72 34.78
N SER A 208 19.68 -1.88 35.40
CA SER A 208 18.38 -2.57 35.28
C SER A 208 17.23 -1.63 35.66
N GLY A 209 16.11 -1.73 34.95
CA GLY A 209 14.93 -0.89 35.14
C GLY A 209 14.97 0.47 34.43
N THR A 210 16.12 0.89 33.89
CA THR A 210 16.25 2.15 33.14
C THR A 210 15.35 2.13 31.89
N ILE A 211 14.59 3.20 31.68
CA ILE A 211 13.76 3.38 30.49
C ILE A 211 14.51 4.23 29.46
N ILE A 212 14.58 3.74 28.24
CA ILE A 212 15.13 4.43 27.07
C ILE A 212 14.05 4.59 26.00
N SER A 213 14.27 5.50 25.06
CA SER A 213 13.44 5.64 23.86
C SER A 213 14.28 5.47 22.60
N SER A 214 13.70 4.87 21.57
CA SER A 214 14.35 4.71 20.27
C SER A 214 13.36 4.94 19.12
N THR A 215 13.88 5.41 17.99
CA THR A 215 13.14 5.63 16.73
C THR A 215 13.79 4.95 15.52
N LYS A 216 14.98 4.35 15.70
CA LYS A 216 15.73 3.71 14.61
C LYS A 216 16.59 2.57 15.11
N ARG A 217 16.76 1.54 14.27
CA ARG A 217 17.57 0.34 14.55
C ARG A 217 18.32 -0.16 13.33
N ILE A 218 19.35 -0.96 13.59
CA ILE A 218 20.10 -1.75 12.60
C ILE A 218 20.16 -3.17 13.15
N GLY A 219 19.44 -4.10 12.52
CA GLY A 219 19.20 -5.41 13.10
C GLY A 219 18.60 -5.32 14.51
N ASN A 220 19.28 -5.92 15.49
CA ASN A 220 18.89 -5.94 16.91
C ASN A 220 19.50 -4.79 17.74
N TRP A 221 20.15 -3.83 17.08
CA TRP A 221 20.79 -2.69 17.73
C TRP A 221 19.99 -1.41 17.54
N TYR A 222 19.53 -0.84 18.65
CA TYR A 222 18.62 0.30 18.68
C TYR A 222 19.40 1.56 19.04
N TYR A 223 19.20 2.63 18.27
CA TYR A 223 19.87 3.89 18.53
C TYR A 223 19.11 4.69 19.59
N VAL A 224 19.84 5.19 20.59
CA VAL A 224 19.26 5.85 21.76
C VAL A 224 20.12 7.03 22.20
N THR A 225 19.51 7.93 22.96
CA THR A 225 20.20 9.01 23.68
C THR A 225 19.98 8.81 25.17
N LEU A 226 21.06 8.76 25.94
CA LEU A 226 21.03 8.62 27.40
C LEU A 226 22.04 9.58 28.02
N ASN A 227 21.58 10.49 28.88
CA ASN A 227 22.42 11.48 29.57
C ASN A 227 23.32 12.28 28.61
N GLY A 228 22.75 12.77 27.51
CA GLY A 228 23.49 13.53 26.47
C GLY A 228 24.42 12.69 25.57
N LYS A 229 24.62 11.40 25.85
CA LYS A 229 25.41 10.49 25.00
C LYS A 229 24.48 9.76 24.03
N THR A 230 24.85 9.75 22.75
CA THR A 230 24.15 8.97 21.73
C THR A 230 24.90 7.70 21.37
N GLY A 231 24.20 6.58 21.22
CA GLY A 231 24.82 5.31 20.88
C GLY A 231 23.79 4.23 20.54
N TYR A 232 24.22 2.98 20.60
CA TYR A 232 23.39 1.81 20.32
C TYR A 232 23.28 0.89 21.54
N VAL A 233 22.12 0.28 21.70
CA VAL A 233 21.87 -0.76 22.70
C VAL A 233 21.42 -2.06 22.03
N TYR A 234 21.72 -3.19 22.64
CA TYR A 234 21.26 -4.49 22.16
C TYR A 234 19.88 -4.81 22.73
N ILE A 235 18.86 -4.93 21.87
CA ILE A 235 17.46 -4.93 22.29
C ILE A 235 17.07 -6.12 23.17
N ASN A 236 17.77 -7.26 23.06
CA ASN A 236 17.48 -8.44 23.87
C ASN A 236 17.75 -8.23 25.37
N ASN A 237 18.40 -7.12 25.75
CA ASN A 237 18.58 -6.73 27.14
C ASN A 237 17.45 -5.79 27.64
N PHE A 238 16.41 -5.59 26.84
CA PHE A 238 15.28 -4.72 27.14
C PHE A 238 13.94 -5.40 26.84
N SER A 239 12.90 -4.99 27.56
CA SER A 239 11.51 -5.28 27.24
C SER A 239 10.82 -4.01 26.74
N LYS A 240 9.89 -4.17 25.80
CA LYS A 240 9.08 -3.04 25.31
C LYS A 240 8.16 -2.56 26.42
N VAL A 241 8.08 -1.24 26.63
CA VAL A 241 7.12 -0.63 27.57
C VAL A 241 5.88 -0.26 26.78
N ASN A 242 4.76 -0.93 27.08
CA ASN A 242 3.45 -0.53 26.57
C ASN A 242 2.91 0.59 27.47
N GLU A 243 2.35 1.63 26.87
CA GLU A 243 1.68 2.71 27.60
C GLU A 243 0.16 2.45 27.61
N ILE A 244 -0.51 2.92 28.67
CA ILE A 244 -1.97 2.95 28.72
C ILE A 244 -2.47 3.91 27.64
N LYS A 245 -3.36 3.44 26.77
CA LYS A 245 -3.96 4.26 25.72
C LYS A 245 -5.41 4.57 26.06
N TYR A 246 -5.79 5.83 25.94
CA TYR A 246 -7.17 6.29 26.13
C TYR A 246 -7.78 6.68 24.78
N GLU A 247 -9.01 6.23 24.55
CA GLU A 247 -9.78 6.45 23.33
C GLU A 247 -11.16 6.98 23.72
N THR A 248 -11.54 8.14 23.21
CA THR A 248 -12.90 8.68 23.39
C THR A 248 -13.84 7.93 22.47
N THR A 249 -14.99 7.49 22.98
CA THR A 249 -16.01 6.74 22.24
C THR A 249 -17.35 7.45 22.28
N SER A 250 -18.26 7.11 21.36
CA SER A 250 -19.68 7.39 21.55
C SER A 250 -20.18 6.74 22.84
N THR A 251 -21.24 7.29 23.44
CA THR A 251 -21.81 6.75 24.67
C THR A 251 -22.27 5.31 24.46
N ALA A 252 -21.71 4.40 25.23
CA ALA A 252 -22.12 3.01 25.32
C ALA A 252 -22.60 2.71 26.75
N TYR A 253 -23.49 1.73 26.89
CA TYR A 253 -24.10 1.37 28.17
C TYR A 253 -23.76 -0.07 28.52
N TYR A 254 -23.48 -0.32 29.80
CA TYR A 254 -23.00 -1.62 30.28
C TYR A 254 -23.65 -1.99 31.61
N PHE A 255 -23.83 -3.29 31.86
CA PHE A 255 -24.21 -3.85 33.17
C PHE A 255 -23.11 -4.76 33.70
N THR A 256 -22.82 -4.72 35.00
CA THR A 256 -21.90 -5.66 35.66
C THR A 256 -22.46 -7.07 35.66
N LYS A 257 -21.62 -8.06 35.37
CA LYS A 257 -22.02 -9.48 35.34
C LYS A 257 -22.21 -10.07 36.73
N SER A 258 -21.41 -9.60 37.69
CA SER A 258 -21.38 -10.04 39.08
C SER A 258 -20.86 -8.90 39.96
N VAL A 259 -20.61 -9.17 41.24
CA VAL A 259 -19.85 -8.24 42.10
C VAL A 259 -18.52 -7.88 41.40
N THR A 260 -18.30 -6.60 41.15
CA THR A 260 -17.24 -6.08 40.26
C THR A 260 -16.48 -4.93 40.91
N ASN A 261 -15.15 -4.93 40.76
CA ASN A 261 -14.26 -3.90 41.29
C ASN A 261 -14.07 -2.73 40.31
N LEU A 262 -14.00 -1.52 40.86
CA LEU A 262 -13.72 -0.27 40.16
C LEU A 262 -12.36 0.27 40.58
N TYR A 263 -11.59 0.78 39.62
CA TYR A 263 -10.20 1.17 39.79
C TYR A 263 -9.97 2.65 39.44
N ALA A 264 -9.00 3.29 40.09
CA ALA A 264 -8.64 4.69 39.82
C ALA A 264 -8.00 4.87 38.43
N THR A 265 -7.27 3.86 37.96
CA THR A 265 -6.63 3.81 36.64
C THR A 265 -6.85 2.44 36.02
N PRO A 266 -6.81 2.31 34.68
CA PRO A 266 -6.96 1.02 33.98
C PRO A 266 -5.66 0.19 34.11
N ASP A 267 -5.37 -0.23 35.33
CA ASP A 267 -4.21 -1.03 35.72
C ASP A 267 -4.62 -1.90 36.92
N PRO A 268 -4.70 -3.24 36.75
CA PRO A 268 -5.17 -4.13 37.80
C PRO A 268 -4.18 -4.25 38.98
N ALA A 269 -2.94 -3.76 38.84
CA ALA A 269 -1.98 -3.71 39.93
C ALA A 269 -2.21 -2.53 40.89
N LYS A 270 -3.17 -1.64 40.57
CA LYS A 270 -3.55 -0.51 41.42
C LYS A 270 -4.66 -0.90 42.40
N PRO A 271 -4.72 -0.24 43.57
CA PRO A 271 -5.73 -0.53 44.58
C PRO A 271 -7.15 -0.32 44.03
N VAL A 272 -8.05 -1.21 44.45
CA VAL A 272 -9.50 -1.09 44.19
C VAL A 272 -10.04 0.11 44.96
N VAL A 273 -10.84 0.94 44.29
CA VAL A 273 -11.45 2.14 44.87
C VAL A 273 -12.85 1.86 45.40
N ALA A 274 -13.63 1.04 44.69
CA ALA A 274 -14.98 0.67 45.08
C ALA A 274 -15.35 -0.71 44.49
N THR A 275 -16.40 -1.32 45.05
CA THR A 275 -17.00 -2.56 44.55
C THR A 275 -18.50 -2.35 44.37
N VAL A 276 -19.05 -2.84 43.26
CA VAL A 276 -20.48 -2.74 42.91
C VAL A 276 -21.08 -4.12 42.68
N ASN A 277 -22.36 -4.31 43.00
CA ASN A 277 -23.06 -5.59 42.80
C ASN A 277 -23.25 -5.91 41.31
N GLY A 278 -23.67 -7.15 41.01
CA GLY A 278 -24.11 -7.53 39.66
C GLY A 278 -25.36 -6.77 39.23
N ASP A 279 -25.60 -6.71 37.92
CA ASP A 279 -26.71 -5.98 37.28
C ASP A 279 -26.71 -4.46 37.58
N ASN A 280 -25.55 -3.90 37.90
CA ASN A 280 -25.39 -2.45 38.07
C ASN A 280 -24.95 -1.81 36.75
N GLY A 281 -25.68 -0.78 36.33
CA GLY A 281 -25.51 -0.15 35.04
C GLY A 281 -24.64 1.10 35.01
N PHE A 282 -23.93 1.31 33.90
CA PHE A 282 -23.07 2.47 33.67
C PHE A 282 -23.12 2.96 32.22
N ALA A 283 -22.97 4.26 32.05
CA ALA A 283 -22.65 4.86 30.76
C ALA A 283 -21.13 5.09 30.65
N SER A 284 -20.55 4.81 29.49
CA SER A 284 -19.14 5.05 29.19
C SER A 284 -18.97 5.80 27.88
N THR A 285 -18.09 6.80 27.89
CA THR A 285 -17.68 7.61 26.74
C THR A 285 -16.17 7.50 26.47
N GLN A 286 -15.50 6.58 27.16
CA GLN A 286 -14.06 6.40 27.02
C GLN A 286 -13.69 4.95 27.28
N LYS A 287 -12.90 4.42 26.36
CA LYS A 287 -12.25 3.12 26.46
C LYS A 287 -10.77 3.35 26.76
N ALA A 288 -10.17 2.51 27.59
CA ALA A 288 -8.73 2.46 27.78
C ALA A 288 -8.17 1.07 27.48
N THR A 289 -6.94 1.01 27.00
CA THR A 289 -6.17 -0.22 26.82
C THR A 289 -4.99 -0.19 27.76
N ASP A 290 -4.91 -1.16 28.67
CA ASP A 290 -3.83 -1.21 29.66
C ASP A 290 -2.50 -1.73 29.08
N VAL A 291 -1.47 -1.79 29.92
CA VAL A 291 -0.12 -2.23 29.54
C VAL A 291 -0.06 -3.70 29.07
N ALA A 292 -1.05 -4.51 29.45
CA ALA A 292 -1.21 -5.91 29.04
C ALA A 292 -2.11 -6.06 27.79
N GLY A 293 -2.65 -4.96 27.27
CA GLY A 293 -3.56 -4.97 26.11
C GLY A 293 -5.01 -5.28 26.46
N LYS A 294 -5.38 -5.30 27.74
CA LYS A 294 -6.78 -5.51 28.18
C LYS A 294 -7.57 -4.22 28.11
N ILE A 295 -8.87 -4.36 27.87
CA ILE A 295 -9.78 -3.23 27.67
C ILE A 295 -10.47 -2.87 28.99
N TRP A 296 -10.58 -1.57 29.22
CA TRP A 296 -11.25 -0.97 30.36
C TRP A 296 -12.24 0.10 29.87
N TYR A 297 -13.34 0.27 30.58
CA TYR A 297 -14.32 1.32 30.33
C TYR A 297 -14.33 2.31 31.47
N ARG A 298 -14.33 3.60 31.15
CA ARG A 298 -14.49 4.65 32.17
C ARG A 298 -15.94 4.68 32.62
N VAL A 299 -16.17 4.72 33.92
CA VAL A 299 -17.48 4.85 34.55
C VAL A 299 -17.48 6.04 35.51
N ASN A 300 -18.61 6.74 35.62
CA ASN A 300 -18.80 7.70 36.69
C ASN A 300 -19.55 7.01 37.84
N TYR A 301 -18.95 7.02 39.03
CA TYR A 301 -19.54 6.42 40.23
C TYR A 301 -19.39 7.39 41.41
N ASN A 302 -20.51 7.79 42.01
CA ASN A 302 -20.57 8.80 43.08
C ASN A 302 -19.79 10.09 42.76
N GLY A 303 -19.83 10.55 41.50
CA GLY A 303 -19.14 11.76 41.05
C GLY A 303 -17.65 11.57 40.74
N GLN A 304 -17.08 10.38 40.91
CA GLN A 304 -15.68 10.06 40.55
C GLN A 304 -15.59 9.28 39.23
N ASN A 305 -14.58 9.60 38.41
CA ASN A 305 -14.27 8.83 37.20
C ASN A 305 -13.38 7.63 37.55
N LEU A 306 -13.94 6.44 37.48
CA LEU A 306 -13.27 5.17 37.74
C LEU A 306 -13.24 4.31 36.47
N TYR A 307 -12.59 3.14 36.55
CA TYR A 307 -12.47 2.19 35.44
C TYR A 307 -12.93 0.80 35.85
N VAL A 308 -13.68 0.16 34.95
CA VAL A 308 -14.11 -1.24 35.06
C VAL A 308 -13.52 -2.05 33.91
N LYS A 309 -13.17 -3.32 34.14
CA LYS A 309 -12.67 -4.19 33.09
C LYS A 309 -13.79 -4.54 32.12
N SER A 310 -13.46 -4.61 30.83
CA SER A 310 -14.46 -5.00 29.82
C SER A 310 -15.00 -6.41 30.00
N GLU A 311 -14.21 -7.31 30.59
CA GLU A 311 -14.60 -8.70 30.82
C GLU A 311 -15.64 -8.86 31.95
N ASP A 312 -15.75 -7.87 32.85
CA ASP A 312 -16.66 -7.89 34.00
C ASP A 312 -18.04 -7.28 33.69
N VAL A 313 -18.23 -6.76 32.46
CA VAL A 313 -19.46 -6.08 32.05
C VAL A 313 -20.04 -6.62 30.75
N THR A 314 -21.35 -6.46 30.57
CA THR A 314 -22.10 -6.81 29.35
C THR A 314 -22.68 -5.55 28.74
N ALA A 315 -22.48 -5.35 27.44
CA ALA A 315 -23.05 -4.21 26.73
C ALA A 315 -24.58 -4.30 26.65
N SER A 316 -25.24 -3.17 26.75
CA SER A 316 -26.70 -3.05 26.67
C SER A 316 -27.10 -1.81 25.86
N SER A 317 -28.35 -1.76 25.45
CA SER A 317 -28.89 -0.67 24.64
C SER A 317 -30.30 -0.32 25.08
N PHE A 318 -30.69 0.92 24.81
CA PHE A 318 -32.06 1.34 25.04
C PHE A 318 -32.99 0.73 24.00
N THR A 319 -34.12 0.23 24.47
CA THR A 319 -35.27 -0.12 23.64
C THR A 319 -36.31 0.98 23.81
N THR A 320 -36.80 1.49 22.69
CA THR A 320 -37.92 2.45 22.65
C THR A 320 -39.20 1.73 22.27
N PHE A 321 -40.31 2.20 22.79
CA PHE A 321 -41.64 1.67 22.53
C PHE A 321 -42.65 2.81 22.54
N THR A 322 -43.86 2.57 22.02
CA THR A 322 -44.94 3.56 22.02
C THR A 322 -45.15 4.10 23.43
N ALA A 323 -45.19 5.43 23.55
CA ALA A 323 -45.42 6.09 24.82
C ALA A 323 -46.70 5.54 25.46
N THR A 324 -46.53 4.87 26.59
CA THR A 324 -47.59 4.16 27.30
C THR A 324 -47.61 4.63 28.73
N ASN A 325 -48.80 4.78 29.31
CA ASN A 325 -48.94 5.15 30.70
C ASN A 325 -48.67 3.93 31.59
N TYR A 326 -47.78 4.10 32.55
CA TYR A 326 -47.51 3.13 33.60
C TYR A 326 -47.82 3.73 34.96
N LYS A 327 -48.39 2.93 35.85
CA LYS A 327 -48.75 3.32 37.21
C LYS A 327 -47.79 2.68 38.20
N ALA A 328 -47.25 3.48 39.12
CA ALA A 328 -46.43 3.01 40.23
C ALA A 328 -47.25 2.07 41.13
N LEU A 329 -46.79 0.83 41.30
CA LEU A 329 -47.48 -0.21 42.07
C LEU A 329 -47.31 -0.01 43.58
N ASN A 330 -46.20 0.59 43.98
CA ASN A 330 -45.83 0.93 45.36
C ASN A 330 -45.10 2.29 45.38
N SER A 331 -44.92 2.88 46.55
CA SER A 331 -44.00 4.03 46.69
C SER A 331 -42.56 3.56 46.39
N THR A 332 -41.92 4.17 45.40
CA THR A 332 -40.57 3.84 44.92
C THR A 332 -39.70 5.10 44.81
N TYR A 333 -38.50 5.01 44.25
CA TYR A 333 -37.58 6.14 44.06
C TYR A 333 -37.22 6.33 42.59
N LEU A 334 -37.01 7.59 42.21
CA LEU A 334 -36.31 7.98 41.00
C LEU A 334 -34.80 7.88 41.26
N PHE A 335 -34.08 7.17 40.40
CA PHE A 335 -32.63 7.00 40.48
C PHE A 335 -31.92 7.87 39.43
N GLU A 336 -30.72 8.36 39.76
CA GLU A 336 -29.88 9.17 38.87
C GLU A 336 -29.42 8.39 37.62
N SER A 337 -29.17 7.10 37.78
CA SER A 337 -28.79 6.15 36.73
C SER A 337 -29.51 4.80 36.93
N PHE A 338 -29.34 3.87 36.01
CA PHE A 338 -29.90 2.52 36.07
C PHE A 338 -28.94 1.57 36.83
N GLY A 339 -29.40 0.96 37.92
CA GLY A 339 -28.63 0.06 38.79
C GLY A 339 -28.89 0.32 40.27
N ASP A 340 -28.90 -0.75 41.08
CA ASP A 340 -29.33 -0.67 42.50
C ASP A 340 -28.39 0.15 43.40
N ALA A 341 -27.13 0.33 42.98
CA ALA A 341 -26.18 1.18 43.70
C ALA A 341 -26.25 2.66 43.26
N SER A 342 -27.15 3.01 42.33
CA SER A 342 -27.31 4.41 41.89
C SER A 342 -27.91 5.28 43.00
N LYS A 343 -27.50 6.54 43.05
CA LYS A 343 -28.05 7.54 43.97
C LYS A 343 -29.57 7.70 43.75
N GLN A 344 -30.32 7.66 44.85
CA GLN A 344 -31.75 7.99 44.89
C GLN A 344 -31.92 9.52 44.85
N VAL A 345 -32.74 10.01 43.93
CA VAL A 345 -32.95 11.43 43.67
C VAL A 345 -34.17 11.96 44.41
N THR A 346 -35.32 11.29 44.27
CA THR A 346 -36.57 11.67 44.93
C THR A 346 -37.55 10.50 44.98
N GLN A 347 -38.51 10.52 45.92
CA GLN A 347 -39.51 9.47 46.08
C GLN A 347 -40.69 9.68 45.10
N ILE A 348 -41.15 8.61 44.49
CA ILE A 348 -42.34 8.53 43.63
C ILE A 348 -43.44 7.81 44.43
N PRO A 349 -44.55 8.48 44.77
CA PRO A 349 -45.65 7.86 45.50
C PRO A 349 -46.34 6.74 44.72
N LYS A 350 -46.94 5.79 45.44
CA LYS A 350 -47.86 4.78 44.88
C LYS A 350 -48.96 5.45 44.04
N ASP A 351 -49.41 4.75 43.00
CA ASP A 351 -50.46 5.17 42.06
C ASP A 351 -50.11 6.36 41.15
N THR A 352 -48.88 6.89 41.23
CA THR A 352 -48.37 7.88 40.27
C THR A 352 -48.35 7.29 38.86
N VAL A 353 -49.01 7.96 37.92
CA VAL A 353 -49.01 7.58 36.49
C VAL A 353 -47.94 8.39 35.74
N ILE A 354 -47.07 7.69 35.01
CA ILE A 354 -45.99 8.27 34.22
C ILE A 354 -46.07 7.71 32.80
N SER A 355 -45.95 8.59 31.80
CA SER A 355 -45.81 8.17 30.41
C SER A 355 -44.37 7.74 30.14
N ILE A 356 -44.20 6.49 29.68
CA ILE A 356 -42.89 5.88 29.46
C ILE A 356 -42.81 5.37 28.02
N ASN A 357 -41.69 5.63 27.34
CA ASN A 357 -41.45 5.23 25.96
C ASN A 357 -40.05 4.61 25.73
N LYS A 358 -39.29 4.39 26.80
CA LYS A 358 -37.87 3.99 26.71
C LYS A 358 -37.43 3.19 27.94
N LYS A 359 -36.73 2.07 27.73
CA LYS A 359 -36.14 1.24 28.79
C LYS A 359 -34.75 0.71 28.43
N ILE A 360 -33.95 0.37 29.44
CA ILE A 360 -32.66 -0.31 29.32
C ILE A 360 -32.57 -1.40 30.39
N GLY A 361 -32.39 -2.65 29.97
CA GLY A 361 -32.52 -3.79 30.88
C GLY A 361 -33.83 -3.75 31.66
N ASN A 362 -33.75 -3.87 32.99
CA ASN A 362 -34.88 -3.81 33.92
C ASN A 362 -35.22 -2.40 34.42
N TRP A 363 -34.83 -1.36 33.68
CA TRP A 363 -35.01 0.04 34.08
C TRP A 363 -35.75 0.85 33.02
N TYR A 364 -36.79 1.56 33.41
CA TYR A 364 -37.44 2.58 32.59
C TYR A 364 -36.69 3.91 32.71
N SER A 365 -36.53 4.63 31.59
CA SER A 365 -36.10 6.02 31.59
C SER A 365 -37.33 6.91 31.63
N VAL A 366 -37.40 7.80 32.62
CA VAL A 366 -38.60 8.61 32.89
C VAL A 366 -38.22 10.05 33.21
N THR A 367 -39.21 10.94 33.15
CA THR A 367 -39.11 12.29 33.72
C THR A 367 -40.24 12.44 34.74
N TYR A 368 -39.89 12.70 35.99
CA TYR A 368 -40.85 12.87 37.08
C TYR A 368 -40.72 14.27 37.67
N LYS A 369 -41.81 15.05 37.60
CA LYS A 369 -41.86 16.46 38.05
C LYS A 369 -40.73 17.33 37.47
N GLY A 370 -40.40 17.13 36.19
CA GLY A 370 -39.34 17.85 35.48
C GLY A 370 -37.93 17.31 35.71
N THR A 371 -37.75 16.33 36.61
CA THR A 371 -36.45 15.71 36.87
C THR A 371 -36.30 14.41 36.06
N PRO A 372 -35.31 14.31 35.14
CA PRO A 372 -35.04 13.07 34.42
C PRO A 372 -34.38 12.05 35.36
N GLY A 373 -34.67 10.76 35.15
CA GLY A 373 -34.03 9.68 35.88
C GLY A 373 -34.53 8.30 35.44
N TYR A 374 -34.30 7.31 36.30
CA TYR A 374 -34.61 5.92 36.05
C TYR A 374 -35.44 5.30 37.17
N VAL A 375 -36.33 4.38 36.81
CA VAL A 375 -37.15 3.61 37.75
C VAL A 375 -37.13 2.13 37.39
N LYS A 376 -37.30 1.24 38.36
CA LYS A 376 -37.33 -0.21 38.10
C LYS A 376 -38.60 -0.59 37.36
N VAL A 377 -38.47 -1.47 36.36
CA VAL A 377 -39.61 -1.98 35.59
C VAL A 377 -40.62 -2.69 36.49
N THR A 378 -40.15 -3.41 37.51
CA THR A 378 -40.97 -4.16 38.46
C THR A 378 -41.86 -3.28 39.34
N ASP A 379 -41.54 -1.99 39.47
CA ASP A 379 -42.28 -1.07 40.35
C ASP A 379 -43.47 -0.44 39.64
N PHE A 380 -43.65 -0.71 38.33
CA PHE A 380 -44.61 -0.06 37.45
C PHE A 380 -45.43 -1.06 36.63
N GLY A 381 -46.76 -0.95 36.69
CA GLY A 381 -47.70 -1.73 35.88
C GLY A 381 -48.29 -0.90 34.73
N LYS A 382 -48.56 -1.53 33.58
CA LYS A 382 -49.21 -0.87 32.43
C LYS A 382 -50.60 -0.36 32.86
N TYR A 383 -50.93 0.89 32.53
CA TYR A 383 -52.20 1.53 32.87
C TYR A 383 -52.97 1.87 31.59
N GLU A 384 -54.02 1.12 31.31
CA GLU A 384 -54.94 1.36 30.22
C GLU A 384 -56.28 1.85 30.79
N THR A 385 -56.79 2.97 30.30
CA THR A 385 -58.20 3.37 30.52
C THR A 385 -59.11 2.50 29.65
N PRO A 386 -60.37 2.21 30.06
CA PRO A 386 -61.24 1.26 29.35
C PRO A 386 -61.47 1.66 27.88
N LEU A 387 -61.32 0.69 26.98
CA LEU A 387 -61.39 0.84 25.53
C LEU A 387 -62.84 0.92 25.03
N VAL A 388 -63.08 1.83 24.10
CA VAL A 388 -64.21 1.80 23.16
C VAL A 388 -63.75 1.08 21.89
N ASP A 389 -64.64 0.25 21.35
CA ASP A 389 -64.52 -0.58 20.15
C ASP A 389 -64.26 0.25 18.86
N ASP A 390 -63.26 -0.12 18.05
CA ASP A 390 -62.94 0.53 16.76
C ASP A 390 -62.42 -0.49 15.74
N THR A 391 -63.34 -1.03 14.95
CA THR A 391 -63.08 -1.93 13.82
C THR A 391 -62.63 -1.21 12.54
N ASN A 392 -62.32 0.10 12.59
CA ASN A 392 -61.81 0.90 11.46
C ASN A 392 -60.38 1.43 11.66
N LYS A 393 -59.63 0.87 12.61
CA LYS A 393 -58.29 1.35 12.93
C LYS A 393 -57.29 1.10 11.78
N VAL A 394 -56.93 2.16 11.06
CA VAL A 394 -55.78 2.17 10.14
C VAL A 394 -54.52 1.85 10.95
N THR A 395 -53.86 0.74 10.61
CA THR A 395 -52.62 0.32 11.26
C THR A 395 -51.44 0.88 10.49
N VAL A 396 -50.44 1.39 11.21
CA VAL A 396 -49.17 1.83 10.63
C VAL A 396 -48.14 0.76 10.96
N THR A 397 -47.47 0.26 9.92
CA THR A 397 -46.44 -0.76 10.05
C THR A 397 -45.11 -0.17 9.61
N ASP A 398 -44.07 -0.38 10.40
CA ASP A 398 -42.70 -0.05 9.99
C ASP A 398 -42.34 -0.89 8.77
N ILE A 399 -41.79 -0.24 7.75
CA ILE A 399 -41.22 -0.92 6.59
C ILE A 399 -39.72 -0.71 6.58
N THR A 400 -38.98 -1.62 5.95
CA THR A 400 -37.59 -1.34 5.60
C THR A 400 -37.53 -0.07 4.76
N ASP A 401 -36.62 0.85 5.07
CA ASP A 401 -36.38 2.09 4.31
C ASP A 401 -36.40 1.81 2.81
N THR A 402 -37.53 2.16 2.17
CA THR A 402 -37.79 1.84 0.77
C THR A 402 -37.77 3.14 -0.03
N THR A 403 -37.05 3.13 -1.15
CA THR A 403 -36.91 4.31 -2.01
C THR A 403 -38.06 4.38 -3.01
N TYR A 404 -38.67 5.55 -3.10
CA TYR A 404 -39.76 5.85 -4.02
C TYR A 404 -39.44 7.11 -4.83
N ILE A 405 -40.12 7.30 -5.95
CA ILE A 405 -40.14 8.55 -6.72
C ILE A 405 -41.56 9.06 -6.87
N THR A 406 -41.76 10.37 -6.77
CA THR A 406 -43.07 11.00 -7.03
C THR A 406 -43.40 11.00 -8.52
N THR A 407 -44.62 10.58 -8.87
CA THR A 407 -45.12 10.52 -10.25
C THR A 407 -45.93 11.77 -10.65
N SER A 408 -46.26 12.62 -9.68
CA SER A 408 -46.86 13.94 -9.84
C SER A 408 -46.46 14.86 -8.68
N ASP A 409 -46.85 16.14 -8.74
CA ASP A 409 -46.83 16.99 -7.55
C ASP A 409 -47.71 16.35 -6.46
N LEU A 410 -47.15 16.18 -5.26
CA LEU A 410 -47.67 15.31 -4.22
C LEU A 410 -47.72 16.01 -2.86
N ASN A 411 -48.92 16.07 -2.29
CA ASN A 411 -49.14 16.67 -0.96
C ASN A 411 -48.52 15.82 0.15
N LEU A 412 -47.60 16.40 0.93
CA LEU A 412 -47.12 15.87 2.20
C LEU A 412 -48.05 16.38 3.31
N ARG A 413 -48.72 15.47 4.02
CA ARG A 413 -49.71 15.80 5.06
C ARG A 413 -49.28 15.37 6.45
N GLN A 414 -49.89 15.94 7.48
CA GLN A 414 -49.53 15.64 8.87
C GLN A 414 -49.86 14.19 9.28
N THR A 415 -50.94 13.62 8.75
CA THR A 415 -51.38 12.23 8.99
C THR A 415 -51.78 11.55 7.67
N TYR A 416 -52.02 10.22 7.72
CA TYR A 416 -52.35 9.35 6.58
C TYR A 416 -53.79 9.50 6.05
N ASP A 417 -54.24 10.75 5.92
CA ASP A 417 -55.60 11.13 5.52
C ASP A 417 -55.54 12.32 4.55
N ALA A 418 -56.32 12.27 3.47
CA ALA A 418 -56.40 13.34 2.47
C ALA A 418 -56.98 14.65 3.01
N SER A 419 -57.78 14.59 4.09
CA SER A 419 -58.33 15.75 4.79
C SER A 419 -57.34 16.40 5.78
N SER A 420 -56.23 15.70 6.09
CA SER A 420 -55.23 16.16 7.05
C SER A 420 -54.49 17.40 6.59
N SER A 421 -54.03 18.21 7.55
CA SER A 421 -53.27 19.44 7.32
C SER A 421 -52.12 19.25 6.35
N LEU A 422 -52.07 20.10 5.32
CA LEU A 422 -50.99 20.13 4.33
C LEU A 422 -49.72 20.72 4.96
N LEU A 423 -48.62 19.97 4.92
CA LEU A 423 -47.31 20.43 5.38
C LEU A 423 -46.54 21.13 4.26
N THR A 424 -46.55 20.54 3.06
CA THR A 424 -45.94 21.08 1.83
C THR A 424 -46.37 20.26 0.61
N VAL A 425 -46.09 20.74 -0.59
CA VAL A 425 -46.14 19.96 -1.84
C VAL A 425 -44.73 19.45 -2.16
N VAL A 426 -44.61 18.19 -2.52
CA VAL A 426 -43.41 17.54 -3.04
C VAL A 426 -43.53 17.53 -4.57
N PRO A 427 -42.61 18.16 -5.33
CA PRO A 427 -42.67 18.15 -6.79
C PRO A 427 -42.63 16.75 -7.40
N VAL A 428 -43.06 16.61 -8.66
CA VAL A 428 -42.82 15.40 -9.48
C VAL A 428 -41.32 15.10 -9.64
N ASN A 429 -40.97 13.82 -9.80
CA ASN A 429 -39.60 13.29 -9.96
C ASN A 429 -38.68 13.47 -8.74
N ILE A 430 -39.26 13.65 -7.54
CA ILE A 430 -38.52 13.71 -6.28
C ILE A 430 -38.43 12.31 -5.69
N VAL A 431 -37.21 11.93 -5.30
CA VAL A 431 -36.95 10.68 -4.60
C VAL A 431 -37.28 10.85 -3.11
N LEU A 432 -37.97 9.87 -2.54
CA LEU A 432 -38.38 9.81 -1.14
C LEU A 432 -37.93 8.49 -0.52
N ILE A 433 -37.59 8.51 0.77
CA ILE A 433 -37.42 7.28 1.55
C ILE A 433 -38.65 7.16 2.45
N ALA A 434 -39.40 6.07 2.27
CA ALA A 434 -40.53 5.75 3.12
C ALA A 434 -40.10 4.81 4.27
N THR A 435 -40.48 5.18 5.49
CA THR A 435 -40.14 4.45 6.73
C THR A 435 -41.32 3.65 7.29
N ASP A 436 -42.55 4.09 7.00
CA ASP A 436 -43.76 3.44 7.49
C ASP A 436 -44.79 3.34 6.36
N LYS A 437 -45.61 2.29 6.41
CA LYS A 437 -46.78 2.12 5.53
C LYS A 437 -48.05 1.97 6.38
N ALA A 438 -49.02 2.85 6.14
CA ALA A 438 -50.36 2.72 6.68
C ALA A 438 -51.18 1.72 5.84
N SER A 439 -52.07 0.96 6.49
CA SER A 439 -52.90 -0.06 5.83
C SER A 439 -53.80 0.50 4.72
N ASN A 440 -54.08 1.81 4.74
CA ASN A 440 -54.82 2.55 3.71
C ASN A 440 -53.94 3.11 2.57
N ASN A 441 -52.75 2.55 2.34
CA ASN A 441 -51.82 2.91 1.26
C ASN A 441 -51.22 4.33 1.35
N TRP A 442 -51.00 4.84 2.57
CA TRP A 442 -50.21 6.04 2.80
C TRP A 442 -48.82 5.68 3.32
N TYR A 443 -47.84 6.50 2.98
CA TYR A 443 -46.44 6.26 3.30
C TYR A 443 -45.87 7.44 4.07
N LYS A 444 -45.21 7.15 5.19
CA LYS A 444 -44.52 8.18 5.96
C LYS A 444 -43.17 8.46 5.33
N VAL A 445 -42.90 9.73 5.04
CA VAL A 445 -41.68 10.20 4.38
C VAL A 445 -41.18 11.49 5.04
N SER A 446 -39.93 11.85 4.76
CA SER A 446 -39.38 13.15 5.12
C SER A 446 -38.94 13.91 3.88
N TYR A 447 -39.29 15.19 3.80
CA TYR A 447 -38.92 16.08 2.70
C TYR A 447 -38.71 17.51 3.23
N ASN A 448 -37.57 18.13 2.89
CA ASN A 448 -37.17 19.47 3.35
C ASN A 448 -37.35 19.70 4.87
N GLY A 449 -36.93 18.71 5.67
CA GLY A 449 -37.01 18.76 7.14
C GLY A 449 -38.42 18.61 7.73
N LYS A 450 -39.45 18.40 6.89
CA LYS A 450 -40.81 18.07 7.32
C LYS A 450 -41.04 16.58 7.20
N THR A 451 -41.61 15.97 8.23
CA THR A 451 -41.99 14.55 8.23
C THR A 451 -43.49 14.42 8.29
N GLY A 452 -44.06 13.63 7.39
CA GLY A 452 -45.51 13.46 7.24
C GLY A 452 -45.85 12.27 6.36
N TYR A 453 -47.08 12.19 5.88
CA TYR A 453 -47.57 11.11 5.04
C TYR A 453 -47.90 11.59 3.63
N VAL A 454 -47.55 10.78 2.63
CA VAL A 454 -47.94 10.94 1.23
C VAL A 454 -48.78 9.76 0.77
N SER A 455 -49.65 9.98 -0.22
CA SER A 455 -50.45 8.89 -0.78
C SER A 455 -49.61 7.99 -1.68
N GLY A 456 -49.71 6.68 -1.47
CA GLY A 456 -49.04 5.63 -2.24
C GLY A 456 -49.41 5.62 -3.73
N SER A 457 -50.53 6.23 -4.11
CA SER A 457 -51.01 6.30 -5.50
C SER A 457 -50.15 7.20 -6.39
N TYR A 458 -49.34 8.08 -5.80
CA TYR A 458 -48.53 9.08 -6.51
C TYR A 458 -47.02 8.87 -6.33
N ILE A 459 -46.64 7.67 -5.90
CA ILE A 459 -45.25 7.27 -5.75
C ILE A 459 -45.02 5.91 -6.41
N GLU A 460 -43.86 5.74 -7.03
CA GLU A 460 -43.42 4.47 -7.61
C GLU A 460 -42.14 4.03 -6.93
N GLN A 461 -42.05 2.75 -6.57
CA GLN A 461 -40.84 2.22 -5.95
C GLN A 461 -39.68 2.21 -6.96
N VAL A 462 -38.51 2.68 -6.52
CA VAL A 462 -37.29 2.69 -7.34
C VAL A 462 -36.19 1.88 -6.67
N LYS A 463 -35.29 1.34 -7.50
CA LYS A 463 -34.16 0.55 -7.02
C LYS A 463 -33.05 1.41 -6.44
N THR A 464 -32.83 2.58 -7.03
CA THR A 464 -31.82 3.56 -6.57
C THR A 464 -32.34 4.97 -6.75
N GLY A 465 -31.97 5.86 -5.85
CA GLY A 465 -32.21 7.29 -5.93
C GLY A 465 -31.62 7.99 -4.70
N ASP A 466 -31.30 9.27 -4.81
CA ASP A 466 -30.90 10.09 -3.66
C ASP A 466 -32.09 10.97 -3.25
N PRO A 467 -32.63 10.86 -2.02
CA PRO A 467 -33.76 11.68 -1.58
C PRO A 467 -33.41 13.17 -1.43
N MET A 468 -32.14 13.55 -1.65
CA MET A 468 -31.65 14.93 -1.76
C MET A 468 -32.21 15.89 -0.72
N THR A 469 -31.59 15.92 0.46
CA THR A 469 -31.98 16.86 1.53
C THR A 469 -31.44 18.28 1.31
N SER A 470 -30.38 18.44 0.52
CA SER A 470 -29.80 19.74 0.13
C SER A 470 -28.94 19.61 -1.13
N ARG A 471 -28.87 20.68 -1.93
CA ARG A 471 -27.95 20.81 -3.07
C ARG A 471 -26.63 21.49 -2.72
N ASP A 472 -26.46 21.95 -1.48
CA ASP A 472 -25.25 22.63 -1.01
C ASP A 472 -24.12 21.63 -0.74
N SER A 473 -23.52 21.10 -1.82
CA SER A 473 -22.40 20.16 -1.74
C SER A 473 -21.58 20.11 -3.02
N TYR A 474 -20.40 19.47 -2.94
CA TYR A 474 -19.55 19.20 -4.11
C TYR A 474 -20.23 18.38 -5.22
N GLN A 475 -21.32 17.67 -4.93
CA GLN A 475 -22.05 16.91 -5.95
C GLN A 475 -22.72 17.84 -6.99
N PHE A 476 -23.02 19.09 -6.60
CA PHE A 476 -23.79 20.03 -7.40
C PHE A 476 -23.08 21.34 -7.72
N ILE A 477 -21.78 21.49 -7.36
CA ILE A 477 -21.01 22.65 -7.79
C ILE A 477 -20.78 22.64 -9.31
N ASP A 478 -20.74 23.81 -9.93
CA ASP A 478 -20.29 23.94 -11.31
C ASP A 478 -18.80 23.60 -11.40
N LEU A 479 -18.48 22.46 -12.01
CA LEU A 479 -17.12 21.93 -12.14
C LEU A 479 -16.25 22.75 -13.11
N ARG A 480 -16.76 23.83 -13.69
CA ARG A 480 -16.01 24.81 -14.46
C ARG A 480 -15.45 25.92 -13.57
N THR A 481 -15.88 26.01 -12.31
CA THR A 481 -15.34 26.96 -11.33
C THR A 481 -13.96 26.50 -10.83
N PRO A 482 -13.05 27.44 -10.51
CA PRO A 482 -11.79 27.09 -9.87
C PRO A 482 -12.02 26.49 -8.47
N SER A 483 -11.02 25.75 -7.99
CA SER A 483 -11.00 25.23 -6.62
C SER A 483 -9.85 25.88 -5.84
N PRO A 484 -10.02 26.19 -4.54
CA PRO A 484 -8.93 26.68 -3.69
C PRO A 484 -8.04 25.55 -3.15
N VAL A 485 -8.23 24.31 -3.60
CA VAL A 485 -7.44 23.15 -3.16
C VAL A 485 -5.95 23.33 -3.47
N THR A 486 -5.12 22.88 -2.53
CA THR A 486 -3.65 22.85 -2.67
C THR A 486 -3.16 21.45 -3.05
N ALA A 487 -2.01 21.38 -3.73
CA ALA A 487 -1.34 20.11 -4.02
C ALA A 487 -1.05 19.30 -2.74
N ALA A 488 -0.73 19.97 -1.63
CA ALA A 488 -0.48 19.34 -0.34
C ALA A 488 -1.72 18.63 0.22
N GLN A 489 -2.90 19.23 0.13
CA GLN A 489 -4.15 18.59 0.57
C GLN A 489 -4.44 17.30 -0.21
N ILE A 490 -4.28 17.34 -1.54
CA ILE A 490 -4.44 16.16 -2.40
C ILE A 490 -3.40 15.09 -2.02
N ASN A 491 -2.12 15.48 -1.90
CA ASN A 491 -1.04 14.56 -1.57
C ASN A 491 -1.23 13.89 -0.20
N ASN A 492 -1.64 14.65 0.81
CA ASN A 492 -1.91 14.13 2.15
C ASN A 492 -3.05 13.12 2.12
N TYR A 493 -4.14 13.44 1.42
CA TYR A 493 -5.27 12.51 1.29
C TYR A 493 -4.88 11.20 0.60
N VAL A 494 -4.10 11.27 -0.49
CA VAL A 494 -3.56 10.07 -1.15
C VAL A 494 -2.68 9.27 -0.17
N ALA A 495 -1.73 9.92 0.49
CA ALA A 495 -0.79 9.26 1.40
C ALA A 495 -1.49 8.56 2.58
N SER A 496 -2.56 9.13 3.13
CA SER A 496 -3.31 8.55 4.24
C SER A 496 -4.15 7.33 3.86
N ASN A 497 -4.45 7.13 2.58
CA ASN A 497 -5.34 6.06 2.11
C ASN A 497 -4.61 4.96 1.32
N VAL A 498 -3.40 5.21 0.85
CA VAL A 498 -2.56 4.16 0.24
C VAL A 498 -1.99 3.27 1.35
N LYS A 499 -2.21 1.95 1.24
CA LYS A 499 -1.70 0.97 2.21
C LYS A 499 -0.17 1.05 2.30
N SER A 500 0.37 0.92 3.52
CA SER A 500 1.82 0.94 3.76
C SER A 500 2.53 -0.11 2.89
N GLY A 501 3.55 0.32 2.15
CA GLY A 501 4.31 -0.52 1.21
C GLY A 501 3.67 -0.74 -0.17
N ALA A 502 2.44 -0.28 -0.40
CA ALA A 502 1.82 -0.33 -1.73
C ALA A 502 2.36 0.79 -2.64
N LYS A 503 2.58 0.46 -3.91
CA LYS A 503 2.96 1.44 -4.94
C LYS A 503 1.71 2.17 -5.44
N SER A 504 1.74 3.50 -5.43
CA SER A 504 0.73 4.36 -6.06
C SER A 504 1.40 5.33 -7.03
N ILE A 505 0.83 5.49 -8.22
CA ILE A 505 1.29 6.49 -9.19
C ILE A 505 0.78 7.91 -8.88
N LEU A 506 -0.10 8.07 -7.88
CA LEU A 506 -0.62 9.38 -7.44
C LEU A 506 0.22 10.01 -6.32
N THR A 507 1.14 9.25 -5.70
CA THR A 507 1.97 9.76 -4.60
C THR A 507 2.77 10.99 -5.04
N GLY A 508 2.51 12.13 -4.39
CA GLY A 508 3.19 13.40 -4.67
C GLY A 508 2.70 14.14 -5.91
N GLN A 509 1.69 13.64 -6.63
CA GLN A 509 1.24 14.19 -7.92
C GLN A 509 0.18 15.28 -7.82
N GLY A 510 -0.15 15.76 -6.61
CA GLY A 510 -1.22 16.75 -6.39
C GLY A 510 -1.11 18.02 -7.23
N GLN A 511 0.12 18.45 -7.57
CA GLN A 511 0.35 19.64 -8.39
C GLN A 511 -0.16 19.48 -9.83
N LEU A 512 -0.10 18.26 -10.39
CA LEU A 512 -0.59 18.00 -11.76
C LEU A 512 -2.07 18.37 -11.92
N PHE A 513 -2.89 18.09 -10.91
CA PHE A 513 -4.32 18.39 -10.93
C PHE A 513 -4.60 19.89 -10.82
N VAL A 514 -3.83 20.60 -9.98
CA VAL A 514 -3.92 22.05 -9.85
C VAL A 514 -3.57 22.72 -11.18
N ASP A 515 -2.48 22.29 -11.81
CA ASP A 515 -2.01 22.86 -13.07
C ASP A 515 -2.97 22.56 -14.22
N ALA A 516 -3.44 21.30 -14.34
CA ALA A 516 -4.44 20.93 -15.34
C ALA A 516 -5.77 21.66 -15.16
N GLY A 517 -6.23 21.82 -13.90
CA GLY A 517 -7.46 22.55 -13.60
C GLY A 517 -7.38 24.02 -14.01
N LYS A 518 -6.24 24.68 -13.73
CA LYS A 518 -5.97 26.06 -14.20
C LYS A 518 -5.91 26.15 -15.72
N LYS A 519 -5.21 25.21 -16.37
CA LYS A 519 -4.98 25.20 -17.82
C LYS A 519 -6.26 25.00 -18.63
N TYR A 520 -7.14 24.10 -18.18
CA TYR A 520 -8.34 23.70 -18.95
C TYR A 520 -9.66 24.23 -18.38
N GLY A 521 -9.63 24.97 -17.26
CA GLY A 521 -10.83 25.53 -16.65
C GLY A 521 -11.76 24.44 -16.09
N VAL A 522 -11.17 23.42 -15.47
CA VAL A 522 -11.89 22.33 -14.78
C VAL A 522 -11.51 22.37 -13.31
N ASN A 523 -12.47 22.15 -12.42
CA ASN A 523 -12.25 22.16 -10.99
C ASN A 523 -11.17 21.12 -10.60
N ALA A 524 -10.04 21.60 -10.06
CA ALA A 524 -8.87 20.78 -9.76
C ALA A 524 -9.12 19.72 -8.68
N LEU A 525 -9.97 20.04 -7.70
CA LEU A 525 -10.37 19.11 -6.64
C LEU A 525 -11.17 17.95 -7.22
N TYR A 526 -12.08 18.23 -8.16
CA TYR A 526 -12.81 17.20 -8.89
C TYR A 526 -11.87 16.31 -9.71
N LEU A 527 -10.93 16.88 -10.48
CA LEU A 527 -9.99 16.06 -11.28
C LEU A 527 -9.19 15.09 -10.40
N ALA A 528 -8.74 15.55 -9.24
CA ALA A 528 -8.02 14.71 -8.27
C ALA A 528 -8.93 13.64 -7.66
N ALA A 529 -10.12 14.01 -7.19
CA ALA A 529 -11.09 13.08 -6.61
C ALA A 529 -11.53 12.00 -7.61
N HIS A 530 -11.77 12.39 -8.86
CA HIS A 530 -12.10 11.51 -9.95
C HIS A 530 -10.97 10.52 -10.25
N ALA A 531 -9.73 11.00 -10.42
CA ALA A 531 -8.57 10.11 -10.59
C ALA A 531 -8.39 9.12 -9.43
N ILE A 532 -8.57 9.60 -8.18
CA ILE A 532 -8.47 8.77 -6.98
C ILE A 532 -9.51 7.65 -6.99
N HIS A 533 -10.75 7.97 -7.33
CA HIS A 533 -11.85 7.02 -7.35
C HIS A 533 -11.62 5.92 -8.40
N GLU A 534 -11.36 6.31 -9.64
CA GLU A 534 -11.25 5.39 -10.79
C GLU A 534 -10.02 4.48 -10.72
N SER A 535 -8.94 4.93 -10.08
CA SER A 535 -7.69 4.17 -9.99
C SER A 535 -7.46 3.46 -8.65
N GLY A 536 -8.41 3.56 -7.71
CA GLY A 536 -8.22 3.10 -6.34
C GLY A 536 -6.98 3.72 -5.71
N PHE A 537 -6.95 5.06 -5.64
CA PHE A 537 -5.80 5.84 -5.15
C PHE A 537 -4.51 5.59 -5.95
N GLY A 538 -4.59 5.35 -7.26
CA GLY A 538 -3.44 5.15 -8.14
C GLY A 538 -2.79 3.77 -8.02
N THR A 539 -3.45 2.80 -7.38
CA THR A 539 -2.90 1.47 -7.09
C THR A 539 -3.44 0.36 -7.99
N SER A 540 -4.43 0.66 -8.84
CA SER A 540 -4.95 -0.31 -9.80
C SER A 540 -3.86 -0.81 -10.76
N GLN A 541 -4.05 -2.03 -11.28
CA GLN A 541 -3.14 -2.61 -12.27
C GLN A 541 -3.04 -1.73 -13.52
N ILE A 542 -4.18 -1.18 -13.97
CA ILE A 542 -4.25 -0.29 -15.14
C ILE A 542 -3.47 0.99 -14.88
N SER A 543 -3.67 1.66 -13.74
CA SER A 543 -2.92 2.87 -13.41
C SER A 543 -1.41 2.60 -13.32
N LEU A 544 -1.00 1.51 -12.67
CA LEU A 544 0.41 1.13 -12.51
C LEU A 544 1.09 0.71 -13.82
N GLY A 545 0.36 0.06 -14.74
CA GLY A 545 0.90 -0.49 -15.98
C GLY A 545 0.77 0.43 -17.20
N LYS A 546 -0.17 1.37 -17.16
CA LYS A 546 -0.58 2.18 -18.31
C LYS A 546 -0.53 3.69 -18.06
N ASN A 547 -0.18 4.13 -16.84
CA ASN A 547 -0.36 5.51 -16.40
C ASN A 547 -1.78 6.04 -16.62
N ASN A 548 -2.77 5.15 -16.54
CA ASN A 548 -4.16 5.48 -16.84
C ASN A 548 -4.97 5.48 -15.54
N LEU A 549 -5.22 6.68 -15.00
CA LEU A 549 -5.90 6.87 -13.72
C LEU A 549 -7.42 6.79 -13.81
N PHE A 550 -7.99 6.87 -15.01
CA PHE A 550 -9.43 7.03 -15.23
C PHE A 550 -10.05 5.82 -15.93
N GLY A 551 -9.30 4.71 -16.03
CA GLY A 551 -9.75 3.52 -16.75
C GLY A 551 -10.09 3.79 -18.23
N PHE A 552 -9.51 4.83 -18.84
CA PHE A 552 -9.92 5.27 -20.18
C PHE A 552 -9.64 4.18 -21.23
N GLY A 553 -10.66 3.85 -22.03
CA GLY A 553 -10.58 2.80 -23.04
C GLY A 553 -10.65 1.37 -22.49
N SER A 554 -11.04 1.17 -21.23
CA SER A 554 -11.23 -0.15 -20.64
C SER A 554 -12.59 -0.75 -21.01
N TYR A 555 -12.62 -2.05 -21.29
CA TYR A 555 -13.85 -2.82 -21.47
C TYR A 555 -13.90 -3.97 -20.47
N ASP A 556 -15.08 -4.34 -19.99
CA ASP A 556 -15.27 -5.35 -18.93
C ASP A 556 -14.60 -6.69 -19.24
N ILE A 557 -14.65 -7.15 -20.49
CA ILE A 557 -14.09 -8.44 -20.91
C ILE A 557 -12.58 -8.38 -21.19
N THR A 558 -11.99 -7.19 -21.36
CA THR A 558 -10.55 -6.98 -21.65
C THR A 558 -10.00 -5.71 -21.02
N PRO A 559 -10.13 -5.52 -19.70
CA PRO A 559 -9.94 -4.21 -19.10
C PRO A 559 -8.50 -3.72 -19.27
N PHE A 560 -7.51 -4.60 -19.12
CA PHE A 560 -6.10 -4.22 -19.19
C PHE A 560 -5.57 -4.03 -20.61
N VAL A 561 -5.89 -4.94 -21.55
CA VAL A 561 -5.39 -4.86 -22.93
C VAL A 561 -6.12 -3.78 -23.73
N ALA A 562 -7.42 -3.55 -23.48
CA ALA A 562 -8.15 -2.50 -24.19
C ALA A 562 -7.72 -1.09 -23.74
N SER A 563 -7.42 -0.95 -22.44
CA SER A 563 -7.03 0.31 -21.79
C SER A 563 -5.99 1.09 -22.59
N TYR A 564 -6.15 2.40 -22.61
CA TYR A 564 -5.16 3.28 -23.19
C TYR A 564 -3.89 3.27 -22.33
N LYS A 565 -2.74 3.30 -23.00
CA LYS A 565 -1.43 3.50 -22.40
C LYS A 565 -0.98 4.93 -22.63
N PHE A 566 -0.71 5.64 -21.55
CA PHE A 566 -0.18 6.99 -21.56
C PHE A 566 1.32 6.98 -21.25
N MET A 567 2.07 7.90 -21.86
CA MET A 567 3.50 8.06 -21.64
C MET A 567 3.81 8.48 -20.21
N SER A 568 2.93 9.28 -19.60
CA SER A 568 3.08 9.77 -18.24
C SER A 568 1.74 9.99 -17.55
N VAL A 569 1.77 10.12 -16.22
CA VAL A 569 0.60 10.51 -15.42
C VAL A 569 0.10 11.90 -15.83
N GLN A 570 1.01 12.82 -16.15
CA GLN A 570 0.67 14.15 -16.60
C GLN A 570 -0.13 14.12 -17.91
N GLU A 571 0.31 13.36 -18.92
CA GLU A 571 -0.41 13.23 -20.19
C GLU A 571 -1.84 12.71 -19.95
N ASN A 572 -2.00 11.72 -19.07
CA ASN A 572 -3.31 11.19 -18.72
C ASN A 572 -4.22 12.24 -18.06
N VAL A 573 -3.72 12.97 -17.06
CA VAL A 573 -4.50 14.01 -16.37
C VAL A 573 -4.88 15.15 -17.33
N GLU A 574 -3.96 15.61 -18.18
CA GLU A 574 -4.23 16.66 -19.15
C GLU A 574 -5.24 16.21 -20.22
N TYR A 575 -5.08 15.00 -20.75
CA TYR A 575 -6.00 14.42 -21.74
C TYR A 575 -7.43 14.33 -21.18
N ILE A 576 -7.58 13.87 -19.93
CA ILE A 576 -8.90 13.72 -19.31
C ILE A 576 -9.50 15.08 -18.95
N ALA A 577 -8.73 16.01 -18.39
CA ALA A 577 -9.22 17.36 -18.12
C ALA A 577 -9.78 18.02 -19.39
N ARG A 578 -9.04 17.95 -20.50
CA ARG A 578 -9.49 18.48 -21.80
C ARG A 578 -10.69 17.72 -22.37
N SER A 579 -10.73 16.39 -22.24
CA SER A 579 -11.85 15.55 -22.70
C SER A 579 -13.14 15.87 -21.94
N ILE A 580 -13.08 15.97 -20.61
CA ILE A 580 -14.23 16.29 -19.77
C ILE A 580 -14.74 17.70 -20.07
N LYS A 581 -13.82 18.67 -20.23
CA LYS A 581 -14.18 20.05 -20.53
C LYS A 581 -14.90 20.20 -21.89
N SER A 582 -14.41 19.52 -22.91
CA SER A 582 -14.93 19.59 -24.29
C SER A 582 -16.22 18.79 -24.50
N THR A 583 -16.55 17.87 -23.58
CA THR A 583 -17.72 17.01 -23.66
C THR A 583 -18.71 17.26 -22.52
N TYR A 584 -18.53 16.64 -21.36
CA TYR A 584 -19.48 16.67 -20.24
C TYR A 584 -19.73 18.07 -19.66
N LEU A 585 -18.76 18.98 -19.74
CA LEU A 585 -18.90 20.36 -19.24
C LEU A 585 -19.12 21.40 -20.35
N ASN A 586 -19.41 20.95 -21.57
CA ASN A 586 -19.67 21.81 -22.72
C ASN A 586 -21.17 21.85 -23.05
N PRO A 587 -21.88 22.98 -22.84
CA PRO A 587 -23.32 23.10 -23.09
C PRO A 587 -23.79 22.73 -24.50
N THR A 588 -22.90 22.71 -25.50
CA THR A 588 -23.24 22.36 -26.89
C THR A 588 -23.00 20.88 -27.21
N ASN A 589 -22.47 20.10 -26.28
CA ASN A 589 -22.18 18.69 -26.48
C ASN A 589 -23.36 17.82 -26.04
N TRP A 590 -23.66 16.74 -26.77
CA TRP A 590 -24.75 15.82 -26.44
C TRP A 590 -24.60 15.14 -25.07
N LYS A 591 -23.39 15.08 -24.50
CA LYS A 591 -23.13 14.53 -23.15
C LYS A 591 -23.42 15.52 -22.02
N TYR A 592 -23.76 16.77 -22.34
CA TYR A 592 -24.03 17.79 -21.33
C TYR A 592 -25.41 17.60 -20.72
N ASN A 593 -25.45 17.40 -19.41
CA ASN A 593 -26.69 17.34 -18.64
C ASN A 593 -26.54 18.13 -17.32
N GLY A 594 -25.88 19.28 -17.39
CA GLY A 594 -25.51 20.11 -16.24
C GLY A 594 -23.99 20.06 -15.95
N PRO A 595 -23.39 21.16 -15.45
CA PRO A 595 -21.94 21.26 -15.28
C PRO A 595 -21.41 20.64 -13.97
N TYR A 596 -22.14 19.71 -13.37
CA TYR A 596 -21.88 19.13 -12.04
C TYR A 596 -21.93 17.60 -12.05
N LEU A 597 -21.52 16.95 -10.96
CA LEU A 597 -21.41 15.48 -10.89
C LEU A 597 -22.76 14.78 -11.03
N GLY A 598 -23.76 15.20 -10.25
CA GLY A 598 -25.12 14.67 -10.30
C GLY A 598 -25.26 13.21 -9.85
N PHE A 599 -26.29 12.52 -10.35
CA PHE A 599 -26.68 11.15 -10.00
C PHE A 599 -27.59 10.53 -11.06
N SER A 600 -27.89 9.23 -10.94
CA SER A 600 -28.96 8.60 -11.73
C SER A 600 -29.93 7.82 -10.87
N THR A 601 -31.21 7.88 -11.19
CA THR A 601 -32.27 7.09 -10.54
C THR A 601 -32.63 5.91 -11.43
N LYS A 602 -32.83 4.71 -10.85
CA LYS A 602 -33.17 3.51 -11.60
C LYS A 602 -34.45 2.88 -11.08
N ASP A 603 -35.31 2.47 -12.00
CA ASP A 603 -36.51 1.70 -11.68
C ASP A 603 -36.15 0.28 -11.18
N MET A 604 -37.18 -0.48 -10.79
CA MET A 604 -37.02 -1.86 -10.33
C MET A 604 -36.47 -2.82 -11.40
N SER A 605 -36.57 -2.46 -12.68
CA SER A 605 -36.00 -3.19 -13.82
C SER A 605 -34.55 -2.78 -14.13
N ASN A 606 -33.93 -1.94 -13.28
CA ASN A 606 -32.57 -1.42 -13.44
C ASN A 606 -32.40 -0.47 -14.64
N LYS A 607 -33.50 0.03 -15.21
CA LYS A 607 -33.49 1.04 -16.27
C LYS A 607 -33.44 2.43 -15.63
N ARG A 608 -32.63 3.32 -16.22
CA ARG A 608 -32.52 4.71 -15.74
C ARG A 608 -33.82 5.47 -16.01
N ILE A 609 -34.28 6.23 -15.03
CA ILE A 609 -35.38 7.18 -15.15
C ILE A 609 -34.75 8.54 -15.48
N ASP A 610 -34.80 8.92 -16.76
CA ASP A 610 -34.08 10.09 -17.26
C ASP A 610 -34.55 11.40 -16.62
N ALA A 611 -35.86 11.56 -16.40
CA ALA A 611 -36.44 12.75 -15.74
C ALA A 611 -36.01 12.94 -14.27
N ALA A 612 -35.43 11.90 -13.67
CA ALA A 612 -34.97 11.86 -12.28
C ALA A 612 -33.46 11.63 -12.18
N SER A 613 -32.73 11.97 -13.24
CA SER A 613 -31.28 11.78 -13.35
C SER A 613 -30.65 13.02 -13.94
N GLU A 614 -29.50 13.45 -13.42
CA GLU A 614 -28.87 14.72 -13.83
C GLU A 614 -27.35 14.70 -13.69
N GLY A 615 -26.70 15.72 -14.26
CA GLY A 615 -25.26 15.94 -14.21
C GLY A 615 -24.45 14.96 -15.05
N MET A 616 -23.14 14.98 -14.85
CA MET A 616 -22.18 14.12 -15.55
C MET A 616 -22.50 12.64 -15.39
N ASN A 617 -22.99 12.22 -14.22
CA ASN A 617 -23.27 10.82 -13.93
C ASN A 617 -24.25 10.20 -14.95
N PHE A 618 -25.19 10.99 -15.48
CA PHE A 618 -26.17 10.55 -16.47
C PHE A 618 -25.55 9.78 -17.65
N TYR A 619 -24.43 10.28 -18.20
CA TYR A 619 -23.72 9.70 -19.35
C TYR A 619 -22.33 9.16 -19.02
N TYR A 620 -21.82 9.39 -17.81
CA TYR A 620 -20.44 9.01 -17.45
C TYR A 620 -20.35 7.60 -16.90
N ALA A 621 -21.25 7.23 -15.97
CA ALA A 621 -21.17 5.96 -15.26
C ALA A 621 -22.52 5.24 -15.20
N THR A 622 -22.45 3.91 -15.14
CA THR A 622 -23.62 3.07 -14.87
C THR A 622 -23.96 3.01 -13.39
N ASP A 623 -23.04 3.39 -12.51
CA ASP A 623 -23.26 3.46 -11.06
C ASP A 623 -24.07 4.72 -10.71
N PRO A 624 -25.29 4.56 -10.18
CA PRO A 624 -26.14 5.69 -9.82
C PRO A 624 -25.55 6.63 -8.76
N ASN A 625 -24.60 6.14 -7.96
CA ASN A 625 -23.94 6.90 -6.89
C ASN A 625 -22.55 7.43 -7.25
N TRP A 626 -22.06 7.24 -8.48
CA TRP A 626 -20.72 7.68 -8.89
C TRP A 626 -20.45 9.15 -8.51
N GLY A 627 -21.36 10.06 -8.86
CA GLY A 627 -21.19 11.48 -8.55
C GLY A 627 -21.11 11.77 -7.04
N LYS A 628 -21.90 11.05 -6.24
CA LYS A 628 -21.85 11.13 -4.76
C LYS A 628 -20.52 10.62 -4.21
N LEU A 629 -19.98 9.53 -4.75
CA LEU A 629 -18.71 8.95 -4.32
C LEU A 629 -17.52 9.88 -4.67
N ILE A 630 -17.55 10.52 -5.85
CA ILE A 630 -16.57 11.57 -6.18
C ILE A 630 -16.67 12.74 -5.21
N ALA A 631 -17.88 13.26 -4.97
CA ALA A 631 -18.10 14.38 -4.04
C ALA A 631 -17.63 14.06 -2.60
N GLN A 632 -17.74 12.81 -2.16
CA GLN A 632 -17.20 12.36 -0.87
C GLN A 632 -15.67 12.42 -0.81
N HIS A 633 -14.97 12.05 -1.90
CA HIS A 633 -13.51 12.26 -1.98
C HIS A 633 -13.18 13.74 -1.92
N MET A 634 -13.91 14.58 -2.67
CA MET A 634 -13.73 16.04 -2.65
C MET A 634 -13.87 16.60 -1.22
N GLN A 635 -14.94 16.23 -0.52
CA GLN A 635 -15.21 16.62 0.87
C GLN A 635 -14.09 16.20 1.84
N LYS A 636 -13.51 15.01 1.66
CA LYS A 636 -12.42 14.49 2.51
C LYS A 636 -11.08 15.16 2.25
N ILE A 637 -10.84 15.67 1.04
CA ILE A 637 -9.62 16.41 0.69
C ILE A 637 -9.72 17.86 1.17
N LEU A 638 -10.86 18.50 0.94
CA LEU A 638 -11.13 19.89 1.30
C LEU A 638 -12.61 20.02 1.68
N PRO A 639 -12.95 20.38 2.93
CA PRO A 639 -14.34 20.58 3.33
C PRO A 639 -15.08 21.58 2.43
N PHE A 640 -16.35 21.30 2.12
CA PHE A 640 -17.17 22.18 1.29
C PHE A 640 -17.36 23.57 1.92
N ASP A 641 -17.11 24.61 1.12
CA ASP A 641 -17.31 26.01 1.47
C ASP A 641 -18.32 26.63 0.51
N LYS A 642 -19.56 26.76 0.97
CA LYS A 642 -20.66 27.35 0.19
C LYS A 642 -20.35 28.80 -0.21
N ALA A 643 -19.82 29.60 0.71
CA ALA A 643 -19.58 31.03 0.49
C ALA A 643 -18.52 31.27 -0.60
N TYR A 644 -17.56 30.36 -0.74
CA TYR A 644 -16.62 30.38 -1.86
C TYR A 644 -17.31 30.08 -3.19
N TYR A 645 -18.05 28.97 -3.28
CA TYR A 645 -18.66 28.53 -4.55
C TYR A 645 -19.83 29.41 -5.01
N ASP A 646 -20.52 30.09 -4.09
CA ASP A 646 -21.51 31.11 -4.42
C ASP A 646 -20.89 32.31 -5.19
N LYS A 647 -19.58 32.54 -5.03
CA LYS A 647 -18.85 33.67 -5.66
C LYS A 647 -17.96 33.25 -6.83
N ALA A 648 -17.51 31.99 -6.83
CA ALA A 648 -16.57 31.48 -7.82
C ALA A 648 -17.18 31.52 -9.23
N GLN A 649 -16.44 32.06 -10.20
CA GLN A 649 -16.92 32.23 -11.56
C GLN A 649 -16.55 31.02 -12.43
N PRO A 650 -17.50 30.45 -13.20
CA PRO A 650 -17.21 29.34 -14.09
C PRO A 650 -16.37 29.81 -15.28
N ASN A 651 -15.36 29.02 -15.65
CA ASN A 651 -14.65 29.22 -16.90
C ASN A 651 -15.53 28.70 -18.06
N THR A 652 -15.97 29.57 -18.96
CA THR A 652 -16.83 29.21 -20.10
C THR A 652 -16.05 28.86 -21.38
N VAL A 653 -14.72 28.99 -21.37
CA VAL A 653 -13.87 28.65 -22.52
C VAL A 653 -13.83 27.14 -22.70
N ILE A 654 -14.21 26.68 -23.90
CA ILE A 654 -14.23 25.26 -24.27
C ILE A 654 -13.02 24.97 -25.16
N PRO A 655 -12.08 24.10 -24.74
CA PRO A 655 -11.00 23.65 -25.60
C PRO A 655 -11.54 22.66 -26.64
N GLY A 656 -10.88 22.53 -27.80
CA GLY A 656 -11.21 21.47 -28.75
C GLY A 656 -10.93 20.08 -28.17
N ASN A 657 -11.57 19.03 -28.68
CA ASN A 657 -11.30 17.64 -28.26
C ASN A 657 -9.80 17.30 -28.39
N PRO A 658 -9.19 16.60 -27.42
CA PRO A 658 -7.81 16.15 -27.56
C PRO A 658 -7.71 15.04 -28.63
N PRO A 659 -6.62 15.00 -29.41
CA PRO A 659 -6.35 13.85 -30.28
C PRO A 659 -6.05 12.60 -29.44
N THR A 660 -6.26 11.42 -30.02
CA THR A 660 -5.90 10.14 -29.39
C THR A 660 -4.42 10.14 -28.98
N PRO A 661 -4.09 9.86 -27.72
CA PRO A 661 -2.71 9.88 -27.24
C PRO A 661 -1.90 8.75 -27.88
N VAL A 662 -0.63 9.02 -28.17
CA VAL A 662 0.29 8.03 -28.71
C VAL A 662 0.61 7.01 -27.63
N GLY A 663 0.38 5.73 -27.91
CA GLY A 663 0.69 4.65 -27.00
C GLY A 663 0.30 3.28 -27.55
N SER A 664 1.02 2.25 -27.12
CA SER A 664 0.78 0.88 -27.54
C SER A 664 1.24 -0.18 -26.53
N ASP A 665 0.63 -1.35 -26.69
CA ASP A 665 1.02 -2.60 -26.07
C ASP A 665 1.78 -3.44 -27.07
N VAL A 666 3.10 -3.49 -26.90
CA VAL A 666 3.96 -4.41 -27.64
C VAL A 666 3.99 -5.73 -26.90
N PHE A 667 3.59 -6.79 -27.59
CA PHE A 667 3.54 -8.13 -27.04
C PHE A 667 4.89 -8.84 -27.21
N PRO A 668 5.21 -9.83 -26.34
CA PRO A 668 6.40 -10.65 -26.50
C PRO A 668 6.43 -11.38 -27.85
N VAL A 669 7.58 -11.92 -28.20
CA VAL A 669 7.68 -12.81 -29.37
C VAL A 669 6.83 -14.08 -29.16
N ASN A 670 6.39 -14.68 -30.26
CA ASN A 670 5.67 -15.96 -30.28
C ASN A 670 4.31 -15.96 -29.53
N ILE A 671 3.61 -14.81 -29.48
CA ILE A 671 2.23 -14.79 -29.01
C ILE A 671 1.32 -15.31 -30.12
N GLN A 672 0.83 -16.53 -29.93
CA GLN A 672 0.00 -17.24 -30.89
C GLN A 672 -1.46 -16.89 -30.71
N ALA A 673 -2.13 -16.54 -31.79
CA ALA A 673 -3.55 -16.26 -31.84
C ALA A 673 -4.20 -17.02 -33.00
N VAL A 674 -5.51 -17.19 -32.91
CA VAL A 674 -6.34 -17.81 -33.94
C VAL A 674 -7.52 -16.90 -34.24
N ALA A 675 -7.79 -16.66 -35.52
CA ALA A 675 -8.96 -15.91 -35.95
C ALA A 675 -10.24 -16.68 -35.63
N LYS A 676 -11.24 -15.99 -35.06
CA LYS A 676 -12.58 -16.52 -34.78
C LYS A 676 -13.63 -16.03 -35.78
N GLY A 677 -13.31 -14.96 -36.51
CA GLY A 677 -14.08 -14.43 -37.62
C GLY A 677 -13.15 -13.89 -38.69
N ASN A 678 -13.71 -13.17 -39.66
CA ASN A 678 -12.91 -12.56 -40.73
C ASN A 678 -12.10 -11.38 -40.21
N ILE A 679 -10.82 -11.31 -40.57
CA ILE A 679 -9.91 -10.20 -40.24
C ILE A 679 -9.31 -9.66 -41.53
N ASP A 680 -9.64 -8.41 -41.86
CA ASP A 680 -9.06 -7.68 -42.98
C ASP A 680 -7.69 -7.14 -42.62
N LEU A 681 -6.73 -7.29 -43.52
CA LEU A 681 -5.31 -6.96 -43.35
C LEU A 681 -4.91 -5.82 -44.28
N TYR A 682 -3.99 -5.00 -43.78
CA TYR A 682 -3.47 -3.79 -44.41
C TYR A 682 -1.95 -3.75 -44.32
N ASN A 683 -1.28 -3.12 -45.28
CA ASN A 683 0.19 -3.00 -45.28
C ASN A 683 0.67 -2.01 -44.22
N ALA A 684 -0.02 -0.89 -44.07
CA ALA A 684 0.25 0.11 -43.06
C ALA A 684 -0.99 0.43 -42.22
N LYS A 685 -0.72 0.95 -41.03
CA LYS A 685 -1.74 1.44 -40.12
C LYS A 685 -2.44 2.66 -40.74
N GLY A 686 -3.77 2.61 -40.84
CA GLY A 686 -4.58 3.70 -41.38
C GLY A 686 -4.89 3.60 -42.88
N ASP A 687 -4.38 2.58 -43.57
CA ASP A 687 -4.68 2.37 -44.98
C ASP A 687 -6.19 2.14 -45.20
N ALA A 688 -6.73 2.73 -46.27
CA ALA A 688 -8.12 2.54 -46.67
C ALA A 688 -8.35 1.27 -47.51
N THR A 689 -7.28 0.75 -48.14
CA THR A 689 -7.36 -0.39 -49.05
C THR A 689 -6.85 -1.65 -48.36
N LYS A 690 -7.72 -2.64 -48.18
CA LYS A 690 -7.32 -3.95 -47.66
C LYS A 690 -6.48 -4.71 -48.70
N VAL A 691 -5.47 -5.43 -48.24
CA VAL A 691 -4.59 -6.24 -49.10
C VAL A 691 -4.91 -7.73 -49.05
N LYS A 692 -5.46 -8.20 -47.93
CA LYS A 692 -5.79 -9.62 -47.70
C LYS A 692 -6.86 -9.73 -46.62
N SER A 693 -7.61 -10.81 -46.60
CA SER A 693 -8.45 -11.20 -45.46
C SER A 693 -8.07 -12.60 -45.00
N ILE A 694 -8.15 -12.85 -43.69
CA ILE A 694 -8.04 -14.20 -43.13
C ILE A 694 -9.36 -14.62 -42.51
N THR A 695 -9.66 -15.92 -42.53
CA THR A 695 -10.92 -16.50 -42.07
C THR A 695 -10.77 -17.13 -40.69
N ALA A 696 -11.90 -17.51 -40.09
CA ALA A 696 -11.90 -18.28 -38.85
C ALA A 696 -11.00 -19.54 -38.97
N GLY A 697 -10.23 -19.82 -37.93
CA GLY A 697 -9.27 -20.93 -37.88
C GLY A 697 -7.84 -20.57 -38.31
N THR A 698 -7.62 -19.45 -39.02
CA THR A 698 -6.27 -19.02 -39.40
C THR A 698 -5.44 -18.64 -38.17
N ALA A 699 -4.26 -19.24 -38.03
CA ALA A 699 -3.29 -18.91 -36.99
C ALA A 699 -2.42 -17.72 -37.39
N PHE A 700 -2.06 -16.88 -36.42
CA PHE A 700 -1.17 -15.74 -36.61
C PHE A 700 -0.41 -15.40 -35.32
N LEU A 701 0.63 -14.58 -35.45
CA LEU A 701 1.34 -14.00 -34.31
C LEU A 701 0.80 -12.61 -34.00
N LEU A 702 0.41 -12.36 -32.76
CA LEU A 702 -0.03 -11.06 -32.27
C LEU A 702 1.18 -10.25 -31.80
N LEU A 703 1.39 -9.05 -32.36
CA LEU A 703 2.61 -8.28 -32.14
C LEU A 703 2.40 -7.02 -31.32
N GLU A 704 1.36 -6.22 -31.65
CA GLU A 704 1.15 -4.93 -31.02
C GLU A 704 -0.33 -4.52 -31.06
N LYS A 705 -0.79 -3.75 -30.06
CA LYS A 705 -2.06 -3.00 -30.10
C LYS A 705 -1.83 -1.54 -29.75
N THR A 706 -2.28 -0.61 -30.60
CA THR A 706 -2.20 0.83 -30.34
C THR A 706 -3.45 1.37 -29.62
N ASN A 707 -3.39 2.61 -29.10
CA ASN A 707 -4.51 3.26 -28.40
C ASN A 707 -5.75 3.47 -29.29
N ASP A 708 -5.55 3.75 -30.58
CA ASP A 708 -6.62 3.81 -31.60
C ASP A 708 -7.05 2.42 -32.13
N TYR A 709 -6.76 1.35 -31.37
CA TYR A 709 -7.22 -0.02 -31.58
C TYR A 709 -6.76 -0.70 -32.87
N TRP A 710 -5.75 -0.16 -33.55
CA TRP A 710 -5.05 -0.91 -34.59
C TRP A 710 -4.17 -2.00 -33.96
N VAL A 711 -4.18 -3.16 -34.61
CA VAL A 711 -3.43 -4.35 -34.20
C VAL A 711 -2.41 -4.69 -35.27
N LYS A 712 -1.17 -4.90 -34.84
CA LYS A 712 -0.09 -5.42 -35.67
C LYS A 712 0.01 -6.92 -35.47
N LEU A 713 0.08 -7.67 -36.56
CA LEU A 713 0.16 -9.12 -36.55
C LEU A 713 1.11 -9.65 -37.61
N SER A 714 1.55 -10.90 -37.47
CA SER A 714 2.34 -11.59 -38.50
C SER A 714 1.73 -12.92 -38.92
N ILE A 715 1.80 -13.19 -40.23
CA ILE A 715 1.34 -14.42 -40.88
C ILE A 715 2.42 -14.83 -41.85
N ASP A 716 2.92 -16.06 -41.73
CA ASP A 716 3.96 -16.62 -42.58
C ASP A 716 5.20 -15.71 -42.71
N GLY A 717 5.59 -15.05 -41.61
CA GLY A 717 6.73 -14.13 -41.55
C GLY A 717 6.47 -12.72 -42.10
N ASN A 718 5.33 -12.49 -42.77
CA ASN A 718 4.92 -11.16 -43.23
C ASN A 718 4.18 -10.41 -42.12
N VAL A 719 4.30 -9.09 -42.09
CA VAL A 719 3.72 -8.23 -41.05
C VAL A 719 2.60 -7.38 -41.65
N TYR A 720 1.45 -7.34 -40.96
CA TYR A 720 0.26 -6.60 -41.37
C TYR A 720 -0.33 -5.82 -40.21
N TRP A 721 -1.22 -4.89 -40.56
CA TRP A 721 -2.07 -4.15 -39.63
C TRP A 721 -3.55 -4.50 -39.84
N THR A 722 -4.35 -4.40 -38.79
CA THR A 722 -5.81 -4.54 -38.85
C THR A 722 -6.52 -3.68 -37.81
N SER A 723 -7.74 -3.25 -38.13
CA SER A 723 -8.68 -2.60 -37.21
C SER A 723 -9.99 -3.41 -37.04
N SER A 724 -10.01 -4.63 -37.58
CA SER A 724 -11.18 -5.54 -37.53
C SER A 724 -11.45 -6.05 -36.11
N ILE A 725 -10.43 -6.07 -35.25
CA ILE A 725 -10.52 -6.56 -33.88
C ILE A 725 -11.15 -5.50 -32.98
N LYS A 726 -12.31 -5.81 -32.41
CA LYS A 726 -13.02 -4.95 -31.44
C LYS A 726 -12.86 -5.51 -30.05
N PHE A 727 -12.17 -4.80 -29.16
CA PHE A 727 -11.79 -5.35 -27.85
C PHE A 727 -12.97 -5.56 -26.89
N ASN A 728 -14.05 -4.80 -27.02
CA ASN A 728 -15.29 -5.00 -26.27
C ASN A 728 -16.05 -6.29 -26.65
N THR A 729 -15.71 -6.91 -27.80
CA THR A 729 -16.30 -8.17 -28.28
C THR A 729 -15.24 -9.10 -28.89
N TYR A 730 -14.00 -9.03 -28.39
CA TYR A 730 -12.83 -9.62 -29.07
C TYR A 730 -12.97 -11.12 -29.33
N THR A 731 -13.71 -11.84 -28.46
CA THR A 731 -13.97 -13.27 -28.54
C THR A 731 -14.66 -13.70 -29.84
N GLN A 732 -15.34 -12.77 -30.53
CA GLN A 732 -15.93 -13.00 -31.84
C GLN A 732 -14.90 -12.92 -32.98
N THR A 733 -13.77 -12.25 -32.75
CA THR A 733 -12.76 -11.97 -33.78
C THR A 733 -11.48 -12.77 -33.61
N LEU A 734 -11.03 -13.03 -32.37
CA LEU A 734 -9.81 -13.80 -32.11
C LEU A 734 -9.84 -14.49 -30.74
N SER A 735 -8.98 -15.50 -30.60
CA SER A 735 -8.54 -16.03 -29.30
C SER A 735 -7.02 -16.10 -29.24
N VAL A 736 -6.42 -15.67 -28.14
CA VAL A 736 -4.96 -15.74 -27.90
C VAL A 736 -4.65 -16.92 -27.00
N LYS A 737 -3.68 -17.74 -27.41
CA LYS A 737 -3.36 -18.99 -26.71
C LYS A 737 -2.47 -18.75 -25.48
N ASN A 738 -1.43 -17.93 -25.62
CA ASN A 738 -0.29 -17.96 -24.70
C ASN A 738 0.21 -16.59 -24.22
N LEU A 739 -0.62 -15.56 -24.30
CA LEU A 739 -0.30 -14.24 -23.73
C LEU A 739 -0.59 -14.22 -22.23
N GLY A 740 0.47 -14.13 -21.44
CA GLY A 740 0.40 -13.89 -20.01
C GLY A 740 0.74 -12.46 -19.64
N ARG A 741 0.19 -11.96 -18.54
CA ARG A 741 0.61 -10.73 -17.87
C ARG A 741 0.92 -11.01 -16.40
N ILE A 742 2.05 -10.49 -15.95
CA ILE A 742 2.48 -10.57 -14.55
C ILE A 742 1.59 -9.68 -13.66
N THR A 743 1.05 -10.22 -12.56
CA THR A 743 0.10 -9.52 -11.66
C THR A 743 0.72 -8.98 -10.36
N GLY A 744 2.03 -9.18 -10.17
CA GLY A 744 2.84 -8.62 -9.09
C GLY A 744 4.33 -8.89 -9.36
N ASP A 745 5.24 -8.17 -8.71
CA ASP A 745 6.68 -8.40 -8.87
C ASP A 745 7.02 -9.86 -8.50
N VAL A 746 7.62 -10.59 -9.44
CA VAL A 746 7.76 -12.05 -9.32
C VAL A 746 9.14 -12.55 -9.76
N ASN A 747 9.67 -13.50 -8.99
CA ASN A 747 10.90 -14.22 -9.33
C ASN A 747 10.64 -15.27 -10.41
N ILE A 748 11.46 -15.24 -11.46
CA ILE A 748 11.52 -16.27 -12.49
C ILE A 748 12.63 -17.24 -12.16
N ARG A 749 12.36 -18.53 -12.35
CA ARG A 749 13.21 -19.59 -11.80
C ARG A 749 13.69 -20.57 -12.85
N SER A 750 14.85 -21.16 -12.63
CA SER A 750 15.42 -22.20 -13.50
C SER A 750 14.58 -23.49 -13.49
N SER A 751 13.86 -23.76 -12.41
CA SER A 751 12.95 -24.90 -12.25
C SER A 751 11.68 -24.52 -11.46
N ALA A 752 10.63 -25.35 -11.55
CA ALA A 752 9.32 -25.14 -10.91
C ALA A 752 9.34 -25.37 -9.39
N THR A 753 10.08 -24.54 -8.65
CA THR A 753 10.29 -24.65 -7.20
C THR A 753 10.39 -23.28 -6.53
N THR A 754 10.16 -23.18 -5.23
CA THR A 754 10.30 -21.92 -4.48
C THR A 754 11.71 -21.68 -3.92
N ALA A 755 12.66 -22.61 -4.09
CA ALA A 755 14.02 -22.53 -3.54
C ALA A 755 14.80 -21.28 -4.01
N GLU A 756 15.42 -20.56 -3.08
CA GLU A 756 16.05 -19.24 -3.33
C GLU A 756 17.22 -19.27 -4.33
N ASN A 757 17.99 -20.35 -4.35
CA ASN A 757 19.14 -20.52 -5.26
C ASN A 757 18.77 -20.72 -6.73
N ASN A 758 17.47 -20.79 -7.06
CA ASN A 758 16.98 -21.03 -8.43
C ASN A 758 16.45 -19.79 -9.14
N ILE A 759 16.60 -18.59 -8.56
CA ILE A 759 16.15 -17.34 -9.18
C ILE A 759 17.09 -16.95 -10.34
N ILE A 760 16.55 -16.82 -11.55
CA ILE A 760 17.31 -16.45 -12.76
C ILE A 760 16.95 -15.05 -13.29
N ALA A 761 15.76 -14.54 -12.94
CA ALA A 761 15.34 -13.18 -13.26
C ALA A 761 14.23 -12.73 -12.30
N VAL A 762 13.92 -11.43 -12.32
CA VAL A 762 12.75 -10.86 -11.65
C VAL A 762 11.97 -10.10 -12.69
N LEU A 763 10.68 -10.41 -12.86
CA LEU A 763 9.80 -9.66 -13.76
C LEU A 763 8.93 -8.70 -12.95
N PRO A 764 8.81 -7.44 -13.40
CA PRO A 764 7.99 -6.47 -12.72
C PRO A 764 6.50 -6.75 -12.98
N LEU A 765 5.67 -6.24 -12.08
CA LEU A 765 4.24 -6.11 -12.26
C LEU A 765 3.89 -5.57 -13.66
N ASN A 766 2.82 -6.12 -14.25
CA ASN A 766 2.27 -5.78 -15.56
C ASN A 766 3.14 -6.13 -16.78
N LYS A 767 4.28 -6.80 -16.60
CA LYS A 767 5.06 -7.30 -17.72
C LYS A 767 4.29 -8.35 -18.51
N TYR A 768 4.16 -8.18 -19.83
CA TYR A 768 3.68 -9.25 -20.70
C TYR A 768 4.73 -10.34 -20.87
N VAL A 769 4.30 -11.59 -20.91
CA VAL A 769 5.14 -12.78 -21.07
C VAL A 769 4.53 -13.75 -22.07
N SER A 770 5.38 -14.47 -22.79
CA SER A 770 4.98 -15.58 -23.66
C SER A 770 5.03 -16.88 -22.86
N ILE A 771 3.87 -17.50 -22.63
CA ILE A 771 3.79 -18.83 -22.03
C ILE A 771 4.19 -19.84 -23.10
N VAL A 772 5.08 -20.76 -22.77
CA VAL A 772 5.51 -21.79 -23.72
C VAL A 772 4.34 -22.73 -24.00
N THR A 773 4.14 -23.10 -25.26
CA THR A 773 3.14 -24.08 -25.69
C THR A 773 3.80 -25.41 -26.04
N ASN A 774 3.12 -26.51 -25.72
CA ASN A 774 3.45 -27.84 -26.21
C ASN A 774 3.06 -27.98 -27.70
N THR A 775 3.48 -29.07 -28.33
CA THR A 775 3.18 -29.37 -29.74
C THR A 775 1.67 -29.52 -30.03
N ASP A 776 0.89 -29.96 -29.04
CA ASP A 776 -0.57 -30.04 -29.10
C ASP A 776 -1.27 -28.67 -28.90
N GLY A 777 -0.51 -27.59 -28.71
CA GLY A 777 -1.01 -26.24 -28.49
C GLY A 777 -1.44 -25.93 -27.05
N THR A 778 -1.31 -26.87 -26.12
CA THR A 778 -1.56 -26.64 -24.69
C THR A 778 -0.42 -25.85 -24.04
N LEU A 779 -0.70 -25.16 -22.94
CA LEU A 779 0.32 -24.42 -22.19
C LEU A 779 1.26 -25.38 -21.44
N THR A 780 2.57 -25.18 -21.56
CA THR A 780 3.57 -25.94 -20.83
C THR A 780 3.53 -25.57 -19.35
N MET A 781 3.14 -26.54 -18.52
CA MET A 781 3.06 -26.44 -17.07
C MET A 781 3.88 -27.53 -16.39
N ASP A 782 4.17 -27.35 -15.11
CA ASP A 782 4.72 -28.43 -14.28
C ASP A 782 3.64 -29.48 -14.00
N SER A 783 4.04 -30.63 -13.44
CA SER A 783 3.11 -31.73 -13.15
C SER A 783 1.99 -31.34 -12.18
N THR A 784 2.20 -30.34 -11.32
CA THR A 784 1.18 -29.84 -10.39
C THR A 784 0.27 -28.76 -10.98
N LYS A 785 0.53 -28.30 -12.21
CA LYS A 785 -0.15 -27.18 -12.89
C LYS A 785 -0.12 -25.86 -12.10
N LYS A 786 0.86 -25.70 -11.21
CA LYS A 786 1.04 -24.48 -10.40
C LYS A 786 2.07 -23.54 -11.01
N TRP A 787 2.83 -23.98 -12.01
CA TRP A 787 3.87 -23.21 -12.66
C TRP A 787 3.70 -23.21 -14.17
N TYR A 788 3.87 -22.03 -14.78
CA TYR A 788 4.01 -21.89 -16.22
C TYR A 788 5.49 -21.85 -16.59
N LYS A 789 5.85 -22.50 -17.69
CA LYS A 789 7.10 -22.23 -18.39
C LYS A 789 6.90 -21.01 -19.30
N ILE A 790 7.79 -20.03 -19.22
CA ILE A 790 7.73 -18.80 -20.02
C ILE A 790 9.02 -18.60 -20.81
N GLN A 791 8.92 -17.89 -21.94
CA GLN A 791 10.06 -17.40 -22.69
C GLN A 791 10.38 -15.95 -22.28
N LEU A 792 11.65 -15.69 -21.98
CA LEU A 792 12.17 -14.37 -21.63
C LEU A 792 12.64 -13.61 -22.88
N GLU A 793 12.80 -12.29 -22.78
CA GLU A 793 13.16 -11.42 -23.92
C GLU A 793 14.51 -11.75 -24.55
N ASN A 794 15.45 -12.31 -23.78
CA ASN A 794 16.73 -12.78 -24.27
C ASN A 794 16.64 -14.16 -24.96
N GLY A 795 15.43 -14.70 -25.15
CA GLY A 795 15.17 -16.01 -25.74
C GLY A 795 15.31 -17.19 -24.78
N SER A 796 15.80 -16.99 -23.55
CA SER A 796 15.93 -18.07 -22.57
C SER A 796 14.57 -18.42 -21.94
N TYR A 797 14.53 -19.57 -21.24
CA TYR A 797 13.30 -20.06 -20.61
C TYR A 797 13.40 -20.02 -19.09
N GLY A 798 12.26 -19.84 -18.45
CA GLY A 798 12.14 -19.90 -16.99
C GLY A 798 10.75 -20.34 -16.54
N TRP A 799 10.62 -20.56 -15.24
CA TRP A 799 9.38 -20.96 -14.59
C TRP A 799 8.86 -19.84 -13.70
N VAL A 800 7.54 -19.62 -13.77
CA VAL A 800 6.82 -18.63 -12.96
C VAL A 800 5.59 -19.27 -12.34
N SER A 801 5.27 -18.90 -11.12
CA SER A 801 4.04 -19.40 -10.48
C SER A 801 2.81 -18.87 -11.22
N SER A 802 1.89 -19.78 -11.56
CA SER A 802 0.65 -19.47 -12.27
C SER A 802 -0.24 -18.46 -11.55
N SER A 803 -0.15 -18.35 -10.22
CA SER A 803 -0.89 -17.35 -9.44
C SER A 803 -0.46 -15.90 -9.72
N TYR A 804 0.73 -15.71 -10.31
CA TYR A 804 1.25 -14.41 -10.71
C TYR A 804 1.03 -14.12 -12.20
N VAL A 805 0.34 -14.98 -12.94
CA VAL A 805 0.12 -14.82 -14.39
C VAL A 805 -1.36 -14.77 -14.69
N LYS A 806 -1.84 -13.64 -15.21
CA LYS A 806 -3.16 -13.51 -15.82
C LYS A 806 -3.03 -13.81 -17.31
N GLN A 807 -3.77 -14.79 -17.82
CA GLN A 807 -3.91 -14.97 -19.27
C GLN A 807 -4.81 -13.88 -19.83
N GLU A 808 -4.35 -13.21 -20.88
CA GLU A 808 -5.04 -12.10 -21.54
C GLU A 808 -5.59 -12.55 -22.90
N LEU A 809 -6.77 -12.06 -23.28
CA LEU A 809 -7.44 -12.36 -24.56
C LEU A 809 -7.68 -13.86 -24.82
N LYS A 810 -8.00 -14.61 -23.76
CA LYS A 810 -8.32 -16.04 -23.85
C LYS A 810 -9.49 -16.32 -24.79
#